data_AF-A0A9N9LR01-F1
#
_entry.id   AF-A0A9N9LR01-F1
#
_cell.length_a   1.000
_cell.length_b   1.000
_cell.length_c   1.000
_cell.angle_alpha   90.00
_cell.angle_beta   90.00
_cell.angle_gamma   90.00
#
_symmetry.space_group_name_H-M   'P 1'
#
loop_
_entity.id
_entity.type
_entity.pdbx_description
1 polymer ?
#
loop_
_entity_poly.entity_id
_entity_poly.type
_entity_poly.pdbx_seq_one_letter_code
_entity_poly.pdbx_strand_id
1 'polypeptide(L)'
;MSETSKDRLRAPYSHDVQSSDLSRLSSTSNVSLRTTLADDGNSGRTPNPDINNEKHTTVLFVDDKGEENYEEAVPDDDPLLRDIPWQVRRVISLDDDPNTHVITFRYFFMTLLFIAPAQQFRTTHAPYSIFFVQIATNYLGDWMARYLPAREIRLPFTKKCFSLNPGPFSSKEHTMVTISASSGATYNMAFLPISIAELFFDTRIKTMVALPFMWAVVILGYGYAAIARQFLIHDPQYPCYLYRLVTNYTRYQALCQTALFETQKRQRQSPSPVSRRQMTIFFLVLGGVTLWQFLPEFVFPFLQSLSILCWMAPQNKTLNFIGGGLGGMGVLNFSLDWSSISAFGKAGSLFLTPWWTQLIVYLGFVVNCWIMLPLAKWGGIGGWSKYLMSNRRYTVNGTTYPVDQIMTSQSSLNETAYAELGPLYMSTQLRWGMFFDFASYSSAMVWMAIFGYPAIKSAWLKFKDRSSNGRRKPVSEQYPDQLNVLMRNYKEVPLSWFMVLIGSAFLVIMTVVAKTDLYIPWWTVLVAMSTGAVVVVPLGWLYSMSNFQLPVGTTNELLYGLMVNSVDGYKHPVGAFVYSTIAGDAWYRAQIMLQDQKIGHYMLIPPRAVFFSQVFGSTIGVPINYGVVRWVLNLKFDYVSGKLVDPAR
;
A
#
# COMPACT_ATOMS: atom_id res chain seq x y z
N MET A 1 -33.05 -5.10 -54.83
CA MET A 1 -32.91 -3.90 -55.69
C MET A 1 -31.90 -2.99 -55.01
N SER A 2 -30.87 -2.45 -55.65
CA SER A 2 -30.12 -2.80 -56.87
C SER A 2 -29.04 -1.72 -57.05
N GLU A 3 -27.91 -2.02 -57.69
CA GLU A 3 -26.82 -1.06 -57.89
C GLU A 3 -27.22 0.13 -58.78
N THR A 4 -26.60 1.30 -58.59
CA THR A 4 -26.10 2.28 -59.60
C THR A 4 -25.83 3.66 -58.95
N SER A 5 -25.04 4.59 -59.50
CA SER A 5 -23.81 4.51 -60.32
C SER A 5 -23.24 5.92 -60.62
N LYS A 6 -21.97 6.17 -60.26
CA LYS A 6 -20.96 7.02 -60.96
C LYS A 6 -21.13 8.55 -61.14
N ASP A 7 -20.07 9.25 -60.72
CA ASP A 7 -19.22 10.22 -61.44
C ASP A 7 -19.78 11.52 -62.07
N ARG A 8 -19.25 12.67 -61.57
CA ARG A 8 -19.01 14.00 -62.21
C ARG A 8 -18.48 14.95 -61.11
N LEU A 9 -17.49 15.85 -61.25
CA LEU A 9 -16.59 16.32 -62.34
C LEU A 9 -15.17 16.53 -61.77
N ARG A 10 -14.06 16.12 -62.42
CA ARG A 10 -13.18 16.84 -63.38
C ARG A 10 -12.46 18.12 -62.88
N ALA A 11 -11.13 18.15 -63.07
CA ALA A 11 -10.21 19.29 -62.86
C ALA A 11 -9.93 20.07 -64.18
N PRO A 12 -9.05 21.10 -64.15
CA PRO A 12 -7.77 20.95 -64.88
C PRO A 12 -6.50 21.62 -64.25
N TYR A 13 -5.33 21.07 -64.62
CA TYR A 13 -3.98 21.66 -64.93
C TYR A 13 -3.64 23.12 -64.54
N SER A 14 -2.41 23.52 -64.16
CA SER A 14 -1.03 22.93 -64.20
C SER A 14 -0.10 23.73 -63.22
N HIS A 15 1.25 23.74 -63.16
CA HIS A 15 2.39 23.23 -63.98
C HIS A 15 3.65 22.99 -63.07
N ASP A 16 4.87 22.92 -63.62
CA ASP A 16 6.09 22.37 -62.97
C ASP A 16 6.99 23.34 -62.17
N VAL A 17 7.73 22.81 -61.17
CA VAL A 17 9.04 23.32 -60.73
C VAL A 17 10.01 22.16 -60.40
N GLN A 18 11.17 22.18 -61.08
CA GLN A 18 12.47 21.53 -60.87
C GLN A 18 12.64 20.37 -59.84
N SER A 19 13.15 19.24 -60.36
CA SER A 19 13.55 18.05 -59.62
C SER A 19 14.90 18.21 -58.88
N SER A 20 14.90 18.78 -57.67
CA SER A 20 16.10 18.74 -56.80
C SER A 20 15.81 18.56 -55.29
N ASP A 21 14.67 19.04 -54.78
CA ASP A 21 14.36 18.99 -53.34
C ASP A 21 13.75 17.66 -52.82
N LEU A 22 13.39 16.72 -53.69
CA LEU A 22 12.77 15.44 -53.28
C LEU A 22 13.70 14.47 -52.53
N SER A 23 14.98 14.83 -52.34
CA SER A 23 16.00 13.99 -51.68
C SER A 23 15.97 14.03 -50.14
N ARG A 24 15.12 14.85 -49.52
CA ARG A 24 15.13 15.12 -48.05
C ARG A 24 13.90 14.66 -47.26
N LEU A 25 12.95 13.92 -47.86
CA LEU A 25 11.66 13.59 -47.23
C LEU A 25 11.31 12.08 -47.17
N SER A 26 12.27 11.18 -47.38
CA SER A 26 12.02 9.74 -47.50
C SER A 26 12.99 8.83 -46.73
N SER A 27 13.22 9.07 -45.43
CA SER A 27 13.97 8.13 -44.59
C SER A 27 13.56 8.09 -43.09
N THR A 28 12.43 7.44 -42.76
CA THR A 28 12.20 6.78 -41.45
C THR A 28 10.96 5.85 -41.47
N SER A 29 10.89 4.90 -42.39
CA SER A 29 9.92 3.79 -42.30
C SER A 29 10.36 2.58 -43.12
N ASN A 30 10.83 1.53 -42.43
CA ASN A 30 10.89 0.17 -42.98
C ASN A 30 11.05 -0.86 -41.84
N VAL A 31 9.92 -1.25 -41.24
CA VAL A 31 9.83 -2.55 -40.56
C VAL A 31 9.63 -3.59 -41.66
N SER A 32 10.55 -4.54 -41.79
CA SER A 32 10.37 -5.69 -42.68
C SER A 32 10.88 -6.97 -42.02
N LEU A 33 10.06 -8.02 -42.09
CA LEU A 33 10.45 -9.35 -41.62
C LEU A 33 11.44 -9.96 -42.61
N ARG A 34 12.53 -10.55 -42.10
CA ARG A 34 13.24 -11.64 -42.79
C ARG A 34 13.95 -12.58 -41.81
N THR A 35 13.17 -13.50 -41.25
CA THR A 35 13.71 -14.80 -40.82
C THR A 35 14.05 -15.63 -42.04
N THR A 36 15.31 -16.01 -42.20
CA THR A 36 15.74 -17.13 -43.04
C THR A 36 16.67 -18.02 -42.23
N LEU A 37 16.41 -19.32 -42.23
CA LEU A 37 17.16 -20.30 -41.46
C LEU A 37 18.56 -20.48 -42.04
N ALA A 38 19.56 -20.53 -41.16
CA ALA A 38 20.78 -21.29 -41.37
C ALA A 38 20.80 -22.35 -40.26
N ASP A 39 20.86 -23.62 -40.65
CA ASP A 39 20.86 -24.76 -39.75
C ASP A 39 22.30 -25.23 -39.56
N ASP A 40 22.82 -25.10 -38.34
CA ASP A 40 24.17 -25.54 -37.99
C ASP A 40 24.13 -26.24 -36.63
N GLY A 41 24.45 -27.53 -36.63
CA GLY A 41 24.19 -28.42 -35.51
C GLY A 41 25.27 -28.41 -34.43
N ASN A 42 24.85 -28.86 -33.24
CA ASN A 42 25.71 -29.56 -32.28
C ASN A 42 26.80 -28.76 -31.54
N SER A 43 26.41 -27.73 -30.78
CA SER A 43 27.01 -27.55 -29.44
C SER A 43 26.07 -26.84 -28.45
N GLY A 44 26.01 -27.34 -27.21
CA GLY A 44 25.16 -26.82 -26.14
C GLY A 44 25.74 -25.62 -25.40
N ARG A 45 26.03 -24.51 -26.10
CA ARG A 45 26.47 -23.24 -25.49
C ARG A 45 25.78 -22.04 -26.15
N THR A 46 24.99 -21.30 -25.37
CA THR A 46 24.55 -19.95 -25.77
C THR A 46 25.74 -18.99 -25.79
N PRO A 47 25.77 -17.98 -26.68
CA PRO A 47 26.90 -17.05 -26.76
C PRO A 47 27.07 -16.24 -25.46
N ASN A 48 28.33 -15.98 -25.09
CA ASN A 48 28.62 -14.75 -24.37
C ASN A 48 28.45 -13.57 -25.35
N PRO A 49 27.97 -12.39 -24.92
CA PRO A 49 28.13 -11.19 -25.71
C PRO A 49 29.62 -10.85 -25.84
N ASP A 50 30.08 -10.51 -27.04
CA ASP A 50 31.47 -10.12 -27.27
C ASP A 50 31.76 -8.76 -26.62
N ILE A 51 32.73 -8.74 -25.71
CA ILE A 51 33.06 -7.57 -24.86
C ILE A 51 33.77 -6.44 -25.64
N ASN A 52 34.13 -6.67 -26.92
CA ASN A 52 34.97 -5.79 -27.72
C ASN A 52 34.31 -5.35 -29.05
N ASN A 53 33.22 -4.55 -28.99
CA ASN A 53 32.97 -3.41 -29.90
C ASN A 53 31.57 -2.78 -29.73
N GLU A 54 31.28 -2.09 -28.62
CA GLU A 54 30.17 -1.13 -28.62
C GLU A 54 30.37 0.00 -27.59
N LYS A 55 30.60 1.23 -28.07
CA LYS A 55 30.52 2.45 -27.25
C LYS A 55 29.04 2.83 -27.06
N HIS A 56 28.33 2.10 -26.20
CA HIS A 56 26.96 2.45 -25.82
C HIS A 56 26.91 3.64 -24.85
N THR A 57 27.21 4.83 -25.36
CA THR A 57 26.83 6.09 -24.71
C THR A 57 25.32 6.25 -24.84
N THR A 58 24.56 5.97 -23.76
CA THR A 58 23.09 6.05 -23.80
C THR A 58 22.61 7.50 -23.76
N VAL A 59 22.30 8.07 -24.92
CA VAL A 59 21.66 9.39 -25.05
C VAL A 59 20.31 9.37 -24.32
N LEU A 60 20.16 10.16 -23.26
CA LEU A 60 18.95 10.17 -22.43
C LEU A 60 17.87 11.12 -22.95
N PHE A 61 18.26 12.34 -23.38
CA PHE A 61 17.45 13.27 -24.18
C PHE A 61 18.38 14.21 -24.97
N VAL A 62 17.93 14.67 -26.13
CA VAL A 62 18.59 15.73 -26.92
C VAL A 62 17.90 17.06 -26.62
N ASP A 63 18.66 18.12 -26.33
CA ASP A 63 18.11 19.47 -26.15
C ASP A 63 17.97 20.21 -27.49
N ASP A 64 17.13 21.25 -27.56
CA ASP A 64 16.73 21.98 -28.79
C ASP A 64 17.90 22.72 -29.51
N LYS A 65 19.16 22.48 -29.10
CA LYS A 65 20.41 22.99 -29.71
C LYS A 65 21.44 21.93 -30.10
N GLY A 66 21.26 20.67 -29.75
CA GLY A 66 22.18 19.58 -30.11
C GLY A 66 23.52 19.54 -29.34
N GLU A 67 23.65 20.24 -28.21
CA GLU A 67 24.81 20.09 -27.32
C GLU A 67 24.55 18.97 -26.30
N GLU A 68 25.35 17.90 -26.34
CA GLU A 68 25.27 16.78 -25.40
C GLU A 68 25.89 17.16 -24.04
N ASN A 69 25.08 17.70 -23.14
CA ASN A 69 25.48 17.90 -21.74
C ASN A 69 25.49 16.55 -21.00
N TYR A 70 26.68 15.93 -20.94
CA TYR A 70 26.92 14.77 -20.08
C TYR A 70 26.93 15.19 -18.60
N GLU A 71 25.82 14.97 -17.87
CA GLU A 71 25.96 14.50 -16.48
C GLU A 71 26.78 13.20 -16.56
N GLU A 72 27.83 13.04 -15.75
CA GLU A 72 28.73 11.87 -15.84
C GLU A 72 27.95 10.56 -15.61
N ALA A 73 27.61 9.90 -16.71
CA ALA A 73 26.98 8.58 -16.71
C ALA A 73 28.03 7.56 -16.24
N VAL A 74 28.13 7.39 -14.92
CA VAL A 74 29.05 6.44 -14.27
C VAL A 74 28.95 5.08 -14.99
N PRO A 75 30.07 4.47 -15.43
CA PRO A 75 30.03 3.28 -16.29
C PRO A 75 29.21 2.13 -15.71
N ASP A 76 28.52 1.36 -16.56
CA ASP A 76 27.60 0.33 -16.05
C ASP A 76 28.32 -0.78 -15.25
N ASP A 77 29.58 -1.07 -15.61
CA ASP A 77 30.47 -2.07 -14.97
C ASP A 77 31.11 -1.65 -13.64
N ASP A 78 30.89 -0.41 -13.16
CA ASP A 78 31.54 0.10 -11.95
C ASP A 78 31.19 -0.77 -10.72
N PRO A 79 32.17 -1.38 -10.01
CA PRO A 79 31.91 -2.38 -8.96
C PRO A 79 31.08 -1.85 -7.78
N LEU A 80 30.99 -0.53 -7.59
CA LEU A 80 30.14 0.10 -6.56
C LEU A 80 28.65 0.16 -6.95
N LEU A 81 28.34 0.00 -8.25
CA LEU A 81 26.99 0.09 -8.82
C LEU A 81 26.49 -1.25 -9.37
N ARG A 82 27.37 -2.19 -9.70
CA ARG A 82 27.06 -3.58 -10.11
C ARG A 82 26.06 -4.30 -9.20
N ASP A 83 26.06 -3.97 -7.91
CA ASP A 83 25.20 -4.58 -6.89
C ASP A 83 23.82 -3.89 -6.74
N ILE A 84 23.57 -2.78 -7.45
CA ILE A 84 22.31 -2.01 -7.43
C ILE A 84 21.48 -2.34 -8.69
N PRO A 85 20.17 -2.67 -8.57
CA PRO A 85 19.32 -2.93 -9.75
C PRO A 85 19.20 -1.72 -10.69
N TRP A 86 19.18 -1.95 -12.01
CA TRP A 86 19.20 -0.89 -13.02
C TRP A 86 18.04 0.11 -12.91
N GLN A 87 16.86 -0.33 -12.46
CA GLN A 87 15.70 0.54 -12.22
C GLN A 87 15.94 1.51 -11.05
N VAL A 88 16.70 1.06 -10.04
CA VAL A 88 17.08 1.84 -8.87
C VAL A 88 18.15 2.86 -9.26
N ARG A 89 19.18 2.43 -10.01
CA ARG A 89 20.22 3.28 -10.61
C ARG A 89 19.63 4.41 -11.48
N ARG A 90 18.63 4.11 -12.31
CA ARG A 90 17.98 5.09 -13.22
C ARG A 90 17.11 6.13 -12.49
N VAL A 91 16.70 5.87 -11.25
CA VAL A 91 15.72 6.69 -10.53
C VAL A 91 16.35 7.57 -9.44
N ILE A 92 17.42 7.11 -8.80
CA ILE A 92 18.00 7.74 -7.61
C ILE A 92 19.26 8.53 -7.98
N SER A 93 19.36 9.77 -7.52
CA SER A 93 20.62 10.52 -7.56
C SER A 93 21.55 10.07 -6.44
N LEU A 94 22.83 9.91 -6.77
CA LEU A 94 23.88 9.43 -5.84
C LEU A 94 24.58 10.60 -5.11
N ASP A 95 24.21 11.83 -5.42
CA ASP A 95 24.79 13.06 -4.86
C ASP A 95 24.09 13.47 -3.56
N ASP A 96 24.86 13.63 -2.50
CA ASP A 96 24.34 13.90 -1.16
C ASP A 96 25.09 15.03 -0.42
N ASP A 97 24.35 16.06 0.00
CA ASP A 97 24.83 17.04 0.98
C ASP A 97 24.28 16.72 2.38
N PRO A 98 25.13 16.27 3.33
CA PRO A 98 24.71 15.94 4.69
C PRO A 98 24.37 17.18 5.55
N ASN A 99 24.67 18.40 5.09
CA ASN A 99 24.39 19.64 5.82
C ASN A 99 22.97 20.17 5.56
N THR A 100 22.29 19.70 4.50
CA THR A 100 20.93 20.11 4.15
C THR A 100 19.95 19.95 5.32
N HIS A 101 19.16 21.00 5.59
CA HIS A 101 18.17 20.95 6.67
C HIS A 101 17.02 19.97 6.36
N VAL A 102 16.71 19.11 7.34
CA VAL A 102 15.75 17.99 7.21
C VAL A 102 14.48 18.21 8.05
N ILE A 103 14.57 18.92 9.17
CA ILE A 103 13.45 19.24 10.08
C ILE A 103 13.42 20.75 10.26
N THR A 104 12.30 21.38 9.90
CA THR A 104 12.09 22.83 9.86
C THR A 104 10.75 23.21 10.50
N PHE A 105 10.47 24.51 10.65
CA PHE A 105 9.11 24.95 10.98
C PHE A 105 8.07 24.55 9.92
N ARG A 106 8.41 24.66 8.62
CA ARG A 106 7.50 24.33 7.52
C ARG A 106 7.10 22.85 7.53
N TYR A 107 8.05 21.98 7.87
CA TYR A 107 7.81 20.56 8.11
C TYR A 107 6.71 20.33 9.17
N PHE A 108 6.78 20.98 10.33
CA PHE A 108 5.76 20.83 11.38
C PHE A 108 4.40 21.39 10.95
N PHE A 109 4.37 22.53 10.23
CA PHE A 109 3.13 23.11 9.72
C PHE A 109 2.45 22.22 8.66
N MET A 110 3.19 21.78 7.64
CA MET A 110 2.63 20.97 6.56
C MET A 110 2.22 19.57 7.02
N THR A 111 2.93 18.96 7.97
CA THR A 111 2.53 17.65 8.52
C THR A 111 1.23 17.72 9.32
N LEU A 112 1.02 18.77 10.12
CA LEU A 112 -0.27 19.02 10.77
C LEU A 112 -1.39 19.23 9.74
N LEU A 113 -1.14 20.05 8.71
CA LEU A 113 -2.10 20.33 7.64
C LEU A 113 -2.53 19.07 6.87
N PHE A 114 -1.58 18.19 6.52
CA PHE A 114 -1.87 16.98 5.75
C PHE A 114 -2.36 15.81 6.61
N ILE A 115 -2.14 15.76 7.92
CA ILE A 115 -2.74 14.70 8.77
C ILE A 115 -4.21 15.03 9.10
N ALA A 116 -4.56 16.30 9.29
CA ALA A 116 -5.92 16.74 9.65
C ALA A 116 -7.07 16.26 8.74
N PRO A 117 -6.95 16.12 7.40
CA PRO A 117 -8.03 15.61 6.55
C PRO A 117 -8.10 14.07 6.46
N ALA A 118 -7.10 13.31 6.90
CA ALA A 118 -7.16 11.83 6.84
C ALA A 118 -8.01 11.27 7.99
N GLN A 119 -9.23 10.82 7.66
CA GLN A 119 -10.21 10.39 8.65
C GLN A 119 -10.85 9.04 8.29
N GLN A 120 -10.37 7.96 8.91
CA GLN A 120 -10.80 6.59 8.63
C GLN A 120 -11.84 6.06 9.62
N PHE A 121 -12.94 6.82 9.76
CA PHE A 121 -14.21 6.32 10.32
C PHE A 121 -15.38 7.18 9.81
N ARG A 122 -15.63 7.17 8.48
CA ARG A 122 -16.73 7.90 7.83
C ARG A 122 -17.44 6.99 6.82
N THR A 123 -18.75 7.19 6.64
CA THR A 123 -19.56 6.48 5.64
C THR A 123 -19.09 6.80 4.21
N THR A 124 -18.95 8.09 3.89
CA THR A 124 -18.15 8.57 2.76
C THR A 124 -16.70 8.79 3.21
N HIS A 125 -15.90 7.72 3.13
CA HIS A 125 -14.45 7.79 3.25
C HIS A 125 -13.84 8.22 1.90
N ALA A 126 -13.10 9.33 1.90
CA ALA A 126 -12.40 9.85 0.72
C ALA A 126 -10.87 9.65 0.88
N PRO A 127 -10.31 8.50 0.45
CA PRO A 127 -8.88 8.25 0.53
C PRO A 127 -8.14 9.05 -0.54
N TYR A 128 -7.50 10.15 -0.14
CA TYR A 128 -6.51 10.79 -1.00
C TYR A 128 -5.20 9.98 -1.00
N SER A 129 -4.55 9.91 -2.16
CA SER A 129 -3.31 9.15 -2.33
C SER A 129 -2.11 9.84 -1.68
N ILE A 130 -1.11 9.07 -1.25
CA ILE A 130 0.17 9.65 -0.76
C ILE A 130 0.88 10.48 -1.83
N PHE A 131 0.68 10.15 -3.12
CA PHE A 131 1.17 10.96 -4.25
C PHE A 131 0.51 12.34 -4.32
N PHE A 132 -0.75 12.50 -3.89
CA PHE A 132 -1.39 13.82 -3.80
C PHE A 132 -0.70 14.67 -2.72
N VAL A 133 -0.42 14.10 -1.55
CA VAL A 133 0.35 14.79 -0.50
C VAL A 133 1.73 15.18 -1.02
N GLN A 134 2.42 14.27 -1.72
CA GLN A 134 3.73 14.54 -2.30
C GLN A 134 3.70 15.73 -3.29
N ILE A 135 2.75 15.76 -4.22
CA ILE A 135 2.60 16.87 -5.18
C ILE A 135 2.22 18.17 -4.46
N ALA A 136 1.21 18.14 -3.59
CA ALA A 136 0.74 19.33 -2.87
C ALA A 136 1.84 19.92 -1.96
N THR A 137 2.63 19.07 -1.29
CA THR A 137 3.76 19.49 -0.45
C THR A 137 4.86 20.18 -1.27
N ASN A 138 5.11 19.77 -2.51
CA ASN A 138 6.12 20.41 -3.36
C ASN A 138 5.77 21.89 -3.61
N TYR A 139 4.53 22.15 -4.06
CA TYR A 139 4.06 23.52 -4.34
C TYR A 139 3.87 24.34 -3.07
N LEU A 140 3.35 23.75 -1.99
CA LEU A 140 3.18 24.45 -0.71
C LEU A 140 4.52 24.79 -0.05
N GLY A 141 5.49 23.89 -0.09
CA GLY A 141 6.84 24.10 0.45
C GLY A 141 7.60 25.18 -0.31
N ASP A 142 7.56 25.18 -1.64
CA ASP A 142 8.12 26.25 -2.48
C ASP A 142 7.41 27.59 -2.26
N TRP A 143 6.08 27.60 -2.07
CA TRP A 143 5.32 28.80 -1.71
C TRP A 143 5.73 29.34 -0.34
N MET A 144 5.80 28.49 0.68
CA MET A 144 6.27 28.87 2.02
C MET A 144 7.72 29.37 1.99
N ALA A 145 8.61 28.76 1.19
CA ALA A 145 10.00 29.22 1.07
C ALA A 145 10.12 30.63 0.45
N ARG A 146 9.17 31.05 -0.39
CA ARG A 146 9.13 32.40 -1.01
C ARG A 146 8.49 33.46 -0.13
N TYR A 147 7.37 33.14 0.53
CA TYR A 147 6.55 34.13 1.24
C TYR A 147 6.76 34.18 2.76
N LEU A 148 7.34 33.15 3.38
CA LEU A 148 7.53 33.11 4.83
C LEU A 148 8.81 33.88 5.21
N PRO A 149 8.76 34.87 6.12
CA PRO A 149 9.93 35.69 6.43
C PRO A 149 10.98 34.89 7.22
N ALA A 150 12.26 35.12 6.92
CA ALA A 150 13.41 34.55 7.62
C ALA A 150 13.63 35.20 9.00
N ARG A 151 12.61 35.14 9.86
CA ARG A 151 12.66 35.61 11.25
C ARG A 151 12.98 34.44 12.17
N GLU A 152 13.94 34.66 13.06
CA GLU A 152 14.12 33.79 14.23
C GLU A 152 13.07 34.10 15.29
N ILE A 153 12.26 33.11 15.64
CA ILE A 153 11.37 33.16 16.80
C ILE A 153 12.06 32.43 17.95
N ARG A 154 12.19 33.12 19.10
CA ARG A 154 12.55 32.47 20.36
C ARG A 154 11.34 31.73 20.90
N LEU A 155 11.48 30.42 21.13
CA LEU A 155 10.44 29.61 21.74
C LEU A 155 10.15 30.14 23.16
N PRO A 156 8.88 30.43 23.51
CA PRO A 156 8.54 30.89 24.86
C PRO A 156 9.04 29.89 25.90
N PHE A 157 9.52 30.41 27.02
CA PHE A 157 10.10 29.64 28.14
C PHE A 157 11.39 28.83 27.84
N THR A 158 12.03 28.97 26.67
CA THR A 158 13.34 28.32 26.42
C THR A 158 14.36 29.24 25.74
N LYS A 159 15.66 28.93 25.90
CA LYS A 159 16.76 29.65 25.23
C LYS A 159 16.95 29.26 23.74
N LYS A 160 15.98 28.62 23.10
CA LYS A 160 16.09 28.13 21.72
C LYS A 160 15.40 29.07 20.73
N CYS A 161 16.16 29.61 19.78
CA CYS A 161 15.64 30.20 18.55
C CYS A 161 15.29 29.09 17.54
N PHE A 162 14.30 29.34 16.68
CA PHE A 162 14.14 28.64 15.41
C PHE A 162 13.84 29.67 14.30
N SER A 163 14.45 29.51 13.12
CA SER A 163 14.08 30.29 11.94
C SER A 163 12.78 29.75 11.34
N LEU A 164 11.86 30.65 10.99
CA LEU A 164 10.68 30.30 10.17
C LEU A 164 11.09 29.81 8.78
N ASN A 165 12.11 30.44 8.20
CA ASN A 165 12.56 30.17 6.84
C ASN A 165 14.11 30.06 6.80
N PRO A 166 14.67 28.85 6.94
CA PRO A 166 16.12 28.63 7.01
C PRO A 166 16.84 28.54 5.64
N GLY A 167 16.15 28.73 4.51
CA GLY A 167 16.75 28.62 3.17
C GLY A 167 15.75 28.20 2.08
N PRO A 168 16.19 27.68 0.91
CA PRO A 168 15.29 27.07 -0.07
C PRO A 168 14.59 25.81 0.50
N PHE A 169 13.55 25.32 -0.18
CA PHE A 169 12.80 24.13 0.24
C PHE A 169 13.54 22.84 -0.17
N SER A 170 14.06 22.09 0.80
CA SER A 170 14.89 20.90 0.54
C SER A 170 14.07 19.68 0.11
N SER A 171 14.59 18.86 -0.81
CA SER A 171 13.98 17.57 -1.15
C SER A 171 13.92 16.61 0.06
N LYS A 172 14.87 16.70 1.02
CA LYS A 172 14.82 15.89 2.24
C LYS A 172 13.70 16.35 3.19
N GLU A 173 13.48 17.66 3.29
CA GLU A 173 12.38 18.27 4.04
C GLU A 173 11.02 17.88 3.43
N HIS A 174 10.93 17.88 2.09
CA HIS A 174 9.77 17.45 1.32
C HIS A 174 9.41 15.97 1.58
N THR A 175 10.36 15.05 1.38
CA THR A 175 10.14 13.62 1.65
C THR A 175 9.80 13.35 3.12
N MET A 176 10.40 14.09 4.06
CA MET A 176 10.07 13.99 5.48
C MET A 176 8.61 14.34 5.81
N VAL A 177 8.05 15.39 5.17
CA VAL A 177 6.62 15.72 5.32
C VAL A 177 5.76 14.56 4.81
N THR A 178 6.06 14.02 3.63
CA THR A 178 5.31 12.90 3.03
C THR A 178 5.37 11.64 3.91
N ILE A 179 6.54 11.27 4.46
CA ILE A 179 6.68 10.14 5.40
C ILE A 179 5.84 10.35 6.67
N SER A 180 5.88 11.55 7.26
CA SER A 180 5.10 11.85 8.47
C SER A 180 3.59 11.80 8.20
N ALA A 181 3.17 12.33 7.05
CA ALA A 181 1.79 12.30 6.60
C ALA A 181 1.32 10.87 6.33
N SER A 182 2.10 10.05 5.63
CA SER A 182 1.85 8.61 5.42
C SER A 182 1.60 7.88 6.75
N SER A 183 2.51 8.07 7.70
CA SER A 183 2.42 7.48 9.05
C SER A 183 1.19 7.95 9.84
N GLY A 184 0.86 9.25 9.81
CA GLY A 184 -0.29 9.82 10.53
C GLY A 184 -1.66 9.62 9.86
N ALA A 185 -1.71 9.51 8.54
CA ALA A 185 -2.91 9.35 7.72
C ALA A 185 -3.35 7.88 7.51
N THR A 186 -2.64 6.93 8.12
CA THR A 186 -2.91 5.49 8.01
C THR A 186 -3.87 5.02 9.12
N TYR A 187 -4.85 4.20 8.74
CA TYR A 187 -5.93 3.73 9.60
C TYR A 187 -5.43 2.91 10.79
N ASN A 188 -6.09 3.04 11.94
CA ASN A 188 -5.75 2.31 13.17
C ASN A 188 -6.84 1.29 13.47
N MET A 189 -6.56 -0.01 13.27
CA MET A 189 -7.54 -1.09 13.46
C MET A 189 -8.16 -1.12 14.85
N ALA A 190 -7.53 -0.52 15.86
CA ALA A 190 -8.09 -0.38 17.20
C ALA A 190 -9.43 0.41 17.23
N PHE A 191 -9.83 1.11 16.17
CA PHE A 191 -11.21 1.61 16.07
C PHE A 191 -12.25 0.48 16.08
N LEU A 192 -11.94 -0.69 15.50
CA LEU A 192 -12.88 -1.81 15.36
C LEU A 192 -13.43 -2.26 16.73
N PRO A 193 -12.62 -2.74 17.69
CA PRO A 193 -13.15 -3.15 18.99
C PRO A 193 -13.82 -2.00 19.75
N ILE A 194 -13.35 -0.76 19.62
CA ILE A 194 -13.96 0.41 20.28
C ILE A 194 -15.37 0.68 19.71
N SER A 195 -15.52 0.67 18.38
CA SER A 195 -16.83 0.87 17.73
C SER A 195 -17.78 -0.30 17.93
N ILE A 196 -17.28 -1.55 17.92
CA ILE A 196 -18.10 -2.75 18.06
C ILE A 196 -18.61 -2.90 19.50
N ALA A 197 -17.79 -2.55 20.50
CA ALA A 197 -18.17 -2.50 21.91
C ALA A 197 -19.37 -1.57 22.15
N GLU A 198 -19.36 -0.38 21.56
CA GLU A 198 -20.44 0.61 21.71
C GLU A 198 -21.65 0.32 20.80
N LEU A 199 -21.45 -0.16 19.57
CA LEU A 199 -22.54 -0.34 18.61
C LEU A 199 -23.40 -1.59 18.87
N PHE A 200 -22.78 -2.70 19.28
CA PHE A 200 -23.47 -3.99 19.45
C PHE A 200 -23.75 -4.37 20.91
N PHE A 201 -23.02 -3.79 21.86
CA PHE A 201 -23.11 -4.16 23.29
C PHE A 201 -23.34 -2.96 24.22
N ASP A 202 -23.49 -1.74 23.66
CA ASP A 202 -23.68 -0.46 24.37
C ASP A 202 -22.58 -0.14 25.43
N THR A 203 -21.41 -0.79 25.31
CA THR A 203 -20.31 -0.68 26.26
C THR A 203 -19.36 0.47 25.91
N ARG A 204 -19.62 1.64 26.50
CA ARG A 204 -18.81 2.85 26.30
C ARG A 204 -17.43 2.76 26.96
N ILE A 205 -16.45 2.22 26.22
CA ILE A 205 -15.02 2.26 26.60
C ILE A 205 -14.58 3.70 26.88
N LYS A 206 -13.90 3.95 28.00
CA LYS A 206 -13.49 5.30 28.44
C LYS A 206 -12.33 5.85 27.59
N THR A 207 -12.34 7.16 27.29
CA THR A 207 -11.28 7.83 26.49
C THR A 207 -9.87 7.61 27.04
N MET A 208 -9.72 7.61 28.37
CA MET A 208 -8.43 7.35 29.06
C MET A 208 -7.88 5.92 28.86
N VAL A 209 -8.64 5.03 28.24
CA VAL A 209 -8.27 3.64 27.94
C VAL A 209 -8.15 3.46 26.43
N ALA A 210 -9.15 3.93 25.68
CA ALA A 210 -9.20 3.88 24.23
C ALA A 210 -8.00 4.55 23.53
N LEU A 211 -7.64 5.78 23.94
CA LEU A 211 -6.55 6.54 23.32
C LEU A 211 -5.16 5.89 23.56
N PRO A 212 -4.73 5.55 24.79
CA PRO A 212 -3.46 4.86 24.98
C PRO A 212 -3.43 3.46 24.37
N PHE A 213 -4.55 2.73 24.33
CA PHE A 213 -4.63 1.46 23.58
C PHE A 213 -4.37 1.68 22.08
N MET A 214 -5.08 2.62 21.44
CA MET A 214 -4.85 2.99 20.05
C MET A 214 -3.40 3.40 19.76
N TRP A 215 -2.75 4.14 20.68
CA TRP A 215 -1.37 4.58 20.54
C TRP A 215 -0.36 3.42 20.68
N ALA A 216 -0.57 2.55 21.66
CA ALA A 216 0.30 1.40 21.90
C ALA A 216 0.27 0.37 20.75
N VAL A 217 -0.91 0.12 20.16
CA VAL A 217 -1.05 -0.80 19.00
C VAL A 217 -0.19 -0.35 17.81
N VAL A 218 -0.21 0.96 17.48
CA VAL A 218 0.58 1.50 16.37
C VAL A 218 2.09 1.42 16.67
N ILE A 219 2.48 1.73 17.91
CA ILE A 219 3.89 1.69 18.34
C ILE A 219 4.41 0.24 18.44
N LEU A 220 3.56 -0.74 18.72
CA LEU A 220 3.92 -2.16 18.69
C LEU A 220 4.36 -2.59 17.28
N GLY A 221 3.63 -2.18 16.24
CA GLY A 221 4.02 -2.42 14.85
C GLY A 221 5.30 -1.68 14.44
N TYR A 222 5.52 -0.47 14.95
CA TYR A 222 6.79 0.25 14.79
C TYR A 222 7.96 -0.48 15.46
N GLY A 223 7.70 -1.21 16.54
CA GLY A 223 8.63 -2.16 17.16
C GLY A 223 9.00 -3.31 16.24
N TYR A 224 8.02 -4.03 15.67
CA TYR A 224 8.30 -5.19 14.81
C TYR A 224 8.96 -4.83 13.47
N ALA A 225 8.73 -3.62 12.97
CA ALA A 225 9.49 -3.11 11.83
C ALA A 225 11.01 -3.11 12.09
N ALA A 226 11.48 -2.98 13.33
CA ALA A 226 12.89 -3.05 13.68
C ALA A 226 13.51 -4.44 13.41
N ILE A 227 12.71 -5.50 13.58
CA ILE A 227 13.10 -6.88 13.31
C ILE A 227 13.29 -7.03 11.80
N ALA A 228 12.24 -6.74 11.03
CA ALA A 228 12.24 -6.84 9.56
C ALA A 228 13.21 -5.88 8.86
N ARG A 229 13.49 -4.69 9.44
CA ARG A 229 14.41 -3.68 8.89
C ARG A 229 15.79 -4.25 8.56
N GLN A 230 16.32 -5.11 9.43
CA GLN A 230 17.65 -5.70 9.25
C GLN A 230 17.72 -6.63 8.03
N PHE A 231 16.58 -7.17 7.59
CA PHE A 231 16.46 -8.07 6.44
C PHE A 231 16.03 -7.35 5.15
N LEU A 232 15.13 -6.36 5.24
CA LEU A 232 14.42 -5.78 4.08
C LEU A 232 14.89 -4.40 3.60
N ILE A 233 15.75 -3.69 4.35
CA ILE A 233 16.17 -2.33 3.98
C ILE A 233 17.61 -2.24 3.51
N HIS A 234 18.55 -2.91 4.21
CA HIS A 234 19.98 -2.77 3.94
C HIS A 234 20.45 -3.57 2.72
N ASP A 235 19.80 -4.69 2.38
CA ASP A 235 20.15 -5.50 1.20
C ASP A 235 19.45 -4.96 -0.07
N PRO A 236 20.17 -4.67 -1.17
CA PRO A 236 19.55 -4.31 -2.46
C PRO A 236 19.29 -5.52 -3.38
N GLN A 237 19.90 -6.70 -3.12
CA GLN A 237 20.12 -7.73 -4.14
C GLN A 237 19.05 -8.83 -4.26
N TYR A 238 18.08 -8.89 -3.35
CA TYR A 238 17.19 -10.05 -3.24
C TYR A 238 15.84 -9.86 -3.99
N PRO A 239 15.32 -10.92 -4.65
CA PRO A 239 15.43 -12.34 -4.26
C PRO A 239 16.33 -13.24 -5.13
N CYS A 240 17.28 -13.91 -4.47
CA CYS A 240 17.97 -15.16 -4.84
C CYS A 240 18.78 -15.23 -6.17
N TYR A 241 20.02 -15.72 -6.06
CA TYR A 241 20.91 -16.07 -7.19
C TYR A 241 20.23 -16.96 -8.26
N LEU A 242 19.40 -17.92 -7.83
CA LEU A 242 18.68 -18.85 -8.72
C LEU A 242 17.48 -18.22 -9.45
N TYR A 243 17.06 -17.01 -9.05
CA TYR A 243 15.81 -16.37 -9.53
C TYR A 243 16.06 -15.00 -10.20
N ARG A 244 17.35 -14.63 -10.39
CA ARG A 244 17.85 -13.44 -11.11
C ARG A 244 17.27 -13.26 -12.52
N LEU A 245 16.81 -14.34 -13.15
CA LEU A 245 16.19 -14.33 -14.49
C LEU A 245 14.70 -13.92 -14.49
N VAL A 246 13.99 -13.92 -13.35
CA VAL A 246 12.52 -13.78 -13.33
C VAL A 246 11.99 -12.74 -12.33
N THR A 247 12.63 -12.46 -11.18
CA THR A 247 12.31 -11.25 -10.38
C THR A 247 13.35 -10.15 -10.50
N ASN A 248 13.07 -9.22 -11.39
CA ASN A 248 13.61 -7.86 -11.38
C ASN A 248 12.63 -6.87 -10.70
N TYR A 249 11.90 -7.32 -9.66
CA TYR A 249 10.65 -6.71 -9.19
C TYR A 249 10.64 -6.38 -7.67
N THR A 250 11.59 -5.57 -7.20
CA THR A 250 11.74 -5.25 -5.77
C THR A 250 11.28 -3.82 -5.44
N ARG A 251 10.07 -3.69 -4.85
CA ARG A 251 9.52 -2.48 -4.16
C ARG A 251 9.11 -1.26 -5.02
N TYR A 252 8.27 -1.48 -6.04
CA TYR A 252 7.70 -0.44 -6.93
C TYR A 252 7.15 0.80 -6.22
N GLN A 253 6.28 0.66 -5.23
CA GLN A 253 5.62 1.83 -4.61
C GLN A 253 6.60 2.80 -3.93
N ALA A 254 7.74 2.33 -3.44
CA ALA A 254 8.81 3.20 -2.95
C ALA A 254 9.55 3.87 -4.11
N LEU A 255 9.90 3.09 -5.14
CA LEU A 255 10.63 3.57 -6.33
C LEU A 255 9.86 4.63 -7.13
N CYS A 256 8.54 4.47 -7.28
CA CYS A 256 7.67 5.45 -7.94
C CYS A 256 7.57 6.76 -7.14
N GLN A 257 7.58 6.70 -5.80
CA GLN A 257 7.63 7.90 -4.96
C GLN A 257 8.98 8.62 -5.09
N THR A 258 10.11 7.89 -5.12
CA THR A 258 11.43 8.51 -5.31
C THR A 258 11.62 9.07 -6.71
N ALA A 259 11.12 8.41 -7.75
CA ALA A 259 11.09 8.99 -9.09
C ALA A 259 10.32 10.32 -9.14
N LEU A 260 9.21 10.44 -8.40
CA LEU A 260 8.46 11.69 -8.30
C LEU A 260 9.20 12.76 -7.46
N PHE A 261 9.90 12.39 -6.38
CA PHE A 261 10.76 13.34 -5.64
C PHE A 261 11.93 13.84 -6.48
N GLU A 262 12.58 12.98 -7.25
CA GLU A 262 13.76 13.31 -8.03
C GLU A 262 13.42 14.14 -9.29
N THR A 263 12.29 13.85 -9.95
CA THR A 263 11.77 14.72 -11.02
C THR A 263 11.35 16.10 -10.47
N GLN A 264 10.76 16.17 -9.28
CA GLN A 264 10.40 17.44 -8.62
C GLN A 264 11.63 18.19 -8.06
N LYS A 265 12.71 17.49 -7.69
CA LYS A 265 14.03 18.07 -7.36
C LYS A 265 14.63 18.70 -8.62
N ARG A 266 14.78 17.91 -9.70
CA ARG A 266 15.34 18.35 -10.99
C ARG A 266 14.57 19.53 -11.56
N GLN A 267 13.23 19.51 -11.57
CA GLN A 267 12.41 20.63 -12.05
C GLN A 267 12.66 21.96 -11.30
N ARG A 268 13.02 21.90 -10.01
CA ARG A 268 13.29 23.10 -9.19
C ARG A 268 14.74 23.59 -9.31
N GLN A 269 15.69 22.71 -9.63
CA GLN A 269 17.10 23.06 -9.86
C GLN A 269 17.36 23.51 -11.31
N SER A 270 16.82 22.78 -12.29
CA SER A 270 17.04 22.98 -13.73
C SER A 270 15.70 22.95 -14.51
N PRO A 271 14.92 24.06 -14.50
CA PRO A 271 13.56 24.11 -15.07
C PRO A 271 13.55 24.14 -16.62
N SER A 272 13.84 23.01 -17.27
CA SER A 272 13.89 22.87 -18.73
C SER A 272 12.55 23.20 -19.42
N PRO A 273 12.55 23.63 -20.69
CA PRO A 273 11.30 23.91 -21.43
C PRO A 273 10.45 22.64 -21.60
N VAL A 274 11.09 21.47 -21.77
CA VAL A 274 10.44 20.16 -21.84
C VAL A 274 9.70 19.83 -20.54
N SER A 275 10.34 20.02 -19.38
CA SER A 275 9.71 19.79 -18.06
C SER A 275 8.48 20.67 -17.84
N ARG A 276 8.52 21.93 -18.29
CA ARG A 276 7.36 22.84 -18.22
C ARG A 276 6.20 22.34 -19.10
N ARG A 277 6.47 21.91 -20.34
CA ARG A 277 5.44 21.32 -21.24
C ARG A 277 4.82 20.07 -20.62
N GLN A 278 5.63 19.16 -20.07
CA GLN A 278 5.16 17.95 -19.38
C GLN A 278 4.26 18.28 -18.18
N MET A 279 4.63 19.28 -17.37
CA MET A 279 3.82 19.70 -16.22
C MET A 279 2.49 20.34 -16.64
N THR A 280 2.46 21.14 -17.71
CA THR A 280 1.21 21.67 -18.27
C THR A 280 0.29 20.54 -18.76
N ILE A 281 0.84 19.53 -19.44
CA ILE A 281 0.09 18.34 -19.87
C ILE A 281 -0.45 17.58 -18.65
N PHE A 282 0.35 17.41 -17.60
CA PHE A 282 -0.09 16.76 -16.35
C PHE A 282 -1.28 17.49 -15.73
N PHE A 283 -1.25 18.83 -15.60
CA PHE A 283 -2.39 19.58 -15.06
C PHE A 283 -3.62 19.59 -15.97
N LEU A 284 -3.44 19.60 -17.30
CA LEU A 284 -4.53 19.47 -18.26
C LEU A 284 -5.22 18.09 -18.12
N VAL A 285 -4.43 17.02 -18.07
CA VAL A 285 -4.94 15.65 -17.85
C VAL A 285 -5.58 15.51 -16.48
N LEU A 286 -4.99 16.08 -15.42
CA LEU A 286 -5.58 16.08 -14.07
C LEU A 286 -6.94 16.79 -14.05
N GLY A 287 -7.06 17.95 -14.70
CA GLY A 287 -8.33 18.66 -14.86
C GLY A 287 -9.34 17.85 -15.66
N GLY A 288 -8.93 17.29 -16.80
CA GLY A 288 -9.78 16.45 -17.65
C GLY A 288 -10.28 15.18 -16.95
N VAL A 289 -9.43 14.50 -16.19
CA VAL A 289 -9.80 13.32 -15.39
C VAL A 289 -10.68 13.70 -14.20
N THR A 290 -10.45 14.86 -13.56
CA THR A 290 -11.33 15.34 -12.47
C THR A 290 -12.74 15.68 -12.99
N LEU A 291 -12.82 16.35 -14.15
CA LEU A 291 -14.09 16.63 -14.83
C LEU A 291 -14.76 15.35 -15.35
N TRP A 292 -13.98 14.39 -15.84
CA TRP A 292 -14.50 13.07 -16.20
C TRP A 292 -15.05 12.34 -14.98
N GLN A 293 -14.34 12.30 -13.86
CA GLN A 293 -14.73 11.55 -12.66
C GLN A 293 -16.05 12.04 -12.02
N PHE A 294 -16.37 13.33 -12.17
CA PHE A 294 -17.68 13.87 -11.79
C PHE A 294 -18.85 13.25 -12.59
N LEU A 295 -18.60 12.80 -13.82
CA LEU A 295 -19.61 12.20 -14.70
C LEU A 295 -20.12 10.83 -14.19
N PRO A 296 -19.29 9.79 -13.94
CA PRO A 296 -19.76 8.52 -13.40
C PRO A 296 -20.01 8.53 -11.89
N GLU A 297 -19.47 9.47 -11.11
CA GLU A 297 -19.76 9.55 -9.67
C GLU A 297 -21.08 10.28 -9.34
N PHE A 298 -21.39 11.37 -10.05
CA PHE A 298 -22.50 12.27 -9.69
C PHE A 298 -23.55 12.44 -10.79
N VAL A 299 -23.14 12.69 -12.04
CA VAL A 299 -24.10 13.03 -13.12
C VAL A 299 -24.82 11.79 -13.67
N PHE A 300 -24.10 10.68 -13.87
CA PHE A 300 -24.61 9.40 -14.34
C PHE A 300 -23.94 8.21 -13.62
N PRO A 301 -24.36 7.89 -12.37
CA PRO A 301 -23.90 6.72 -11.61
C PRO A 301 -23.97 5.37 -12.35
N PHE A 302 -24.85 5.27 -13.34
CA PHE A 302 -24.96 4.14 -14.26
C PHE A 302 -23.64 3.76 -14.97
N LEU A 303 -22.78 4.75 -15.26
CA LEU A 303 -21.49 4.55 -15.95
C LEU A 303 -20.44 3.84 -15.08
N GLN A 304 -20.68 3.71 -13.77
CA GLN A 304 -19.84 2.97 -12.83
C GLN A 304 -19.94 1.43 -13.04
N SER A 305 -21.05 0.91 -13.56
CA SER A 305 -21.25 -0.56 -13.73
C SER A 305 -22.10 -0.90 -14.96
N LEU A 306 -21.45 -0.91 -16.12
CA LEU A 306 -22.02 -1.27 -17.43
C LEU A 306 -22.08 -2.81 -17.60
N SER A 307 -23.03 -3.45 -16.91
CA SER A 307 -23.26 -4.89 -16.98
C SER A 307 -24.05 -5.28 -18.24
N ILE A 308 -23.34 -5.57 -19.34
CA ILE A 308 -23.95 -5.79 -20.67
C ILE A 308 -25.00 -6.93 -20.64
N LEU A 309 -24.70 -8.04 -19.95
CA LEU A 309 -25.62 -9.19 -19.87
C LEU A 309 -26.96 -8.86 -19.19
N CYS A 310 -26.98 -7.89 -18.27
CA CYS A 310 -28.21 -7.41 -17.63
C CYS A 310 -29.04 -6.53 -18.58
N TRP A 311 -28.40 -5.82 -19.52
CA TRP A 311 -29.10 -5.03 -20.53
C TRP A 311 -29.69 -5.92 -21.64
N MET A 312 -29.00 -7.00 -21.99
CA MET A 312 -29.45 -7.95 -23.02
C MET A 312 -30.71 -8.74 -22.60
N ALA A 313 -30.91 -8.98 -21.30
CA ALA A 313 -32.02 -9.81 -20.79
C ALA A 313 -32.50 -9.38 -19.39
N PRO A 314 -32.99 -8.14 -19.21
CA PRO A 314 -33.23 -7.54 -17.89
C PRO A 314 -34.25 -8.26 -17.01
N GLN A 315 -35.15 -9.06 -17.58
CA GLN A 315 -36.11 -9.87 -16.82
C GLN A 315 -35.53 -11.22 -16.35
N ASN A 316 -34.40 -11.67 -16.90
CA ASN A 316 -33.85 -12.99 -16.59
C ASN A 316 -32.93 -12.96 -15.35
N LYS A 317 -33.47 -13.45 -14.23
CA LYS A 317 -32.79 -13.55 -12.93
C LYS A 317 -31.48 -14.37 -12.95
N THR A 318 -31.23 -15.23 -13.95
CA THR A 318 -29.93 -15.91 -14.08
C THR A 318 -28.89 -15.04 -14.77
N LEU A 319 -29.23 -14.40 -15.90
CA LEU A 319 -28.35 -13.47 -16.61
C LEU A 319 -28.01 -12.24 -15.75
N ASN A 320 -28.98 -11.68 -15.03
CA ASN A 320 -28.72 -10.58 -14.09
C ASN A 320 -27.75 -10.97 -12.95
N PHE A 321 -27.75 -12.22 -12.51
CA PHE A 321 -26.79 -12.71 -11.50
C PHE A 321 -25.40 -12.98 -12.10
N ILE A 322 -25.32 -13.41 -13.36
CA ILE A 322 -24.06 -13.64 -14.05
C ILE A 322 -23.39 -12.30 -14.39
N GLY A 323 -24.16 -11.33 -14.90
CA GLY A 323 -23.66 -10.02 -15.34
C GLY A 323 -23.53 -8.96 -14.24
N GLY A 324 -24.32 -9.04 -13.16
CA GLY A 324 -24.34 -8.00 -12.13
C GLY A 324 -23.00 -7.85 -11.41
N GLY A 325 -22.45 -6.64 -11.38
CA GLY A 325 -21.28 -6.31 -10.56
C GLY A 325 -21.60 -6.24 -9.06
N LEU A 326 -22.77 -5.73 -8.70
CA LEU A 326 -23.28 -5.72 -7.32
C LEU A 326 -24.12 -6.98 -7.07
N GLY A 327 -23.66 -7.88 -6.19
CA GLY A 327 -24.38 -9.09 -5.79
C GLY A 327 -24.40 -10.23 -6.81
N GLY A 328 -23.62 -10.13 -7.90
CA GLY A 328 -23.48 -11.13 -8.95
C GLY A 328 -22.02 -11.49 -9.26
N MET A 329 -21.81 -12.17 -10.39
CA MET A 329 -20.51 -12.73 -10.82
C MET A 329 -19.65 -11.75 -11.65
N GLY A 330 -20.20 -10.59 -12.03
CA GLY A 330 -19.48 -9.53 -12.78
C GLY A 330 -19.02 -9.89 -14.20
N VAL A 331 -19.58 -10.93 -14.83
CA VAL A 331 -19.20 -11.32 -16.21
C VAL A 331 -19.66 -10.26 -17.21
N LEU A 332 -18.73 -9.74 -18.03
CA LEU A 332 -18.97 -8.64 -18.97
C LEU A 332 -19.58 -7.38 -18.31
N ASN A 333 -19.17 -7.10 -17.07
CA ASN A 333 -19.42 -5.83 -16.40
C ASN A 333 -18.23 -4.89 -16.61
N PHE A 334 -18.41 -3.86 -17.43
CA PHE A 334 -17.41 -2.83 -17.65
C PHE A 334 -17.65 -1.64 -16.72
N SER A 335 -16.61 -0.85 -16.46
CA SER A 335 -16.72 0.41 -15.71
C SER A 335 -16.03 1.52 -16.48
N LEU A 336 -16.59 2.73 -16.43
CA LEU A 336 -15.95 3.96 -16.91
C LEU A 336 -15.54 4.89 -15.75
N ASP A 337 -15.75 4.45 -14.52
CA ASP A 337 -15.31 5.08 -13.27
C ASP A 337 -13.86 4.67 -12.98
N TRP A 338 -12.95 5.65 -12.94
CA TRP A 338 -11.54 5.36 -12.67
C TRP A 338 -11.29 4.91 -11.23
N SER A 339 -12.13 5.29 -10.26
CA SER A 339 -12.03 4.80 -8.88
C SER A 339 -12.30 3.28 -8.83
N SER A 340 -13.37 2.80 -9.47
CA SER A 340 -13.68 1.36 -9.58
C SER A 340 -12.61 0.57 -10.34
N ILE A 341 -12.00 1.12 -11.39
CA ILE A 341 -10.92 0.45 -12.15
C ILE A 341 -9.62 0.39 -11.33
N SER A 342 -9.25 1.49 -10.66
CA SER A 342 -7.96 1.61 -9.98
C SER A 342 -7.93 1.03 -8.57
N ALA A 343 -9.09 0.84 -7.94
CA ALA A 343 -9.25 0.16 -6.65
C ALA A 343 -9.07 -1.35 -6.77
N PHE A 344 -7.82 -1.82 -6.82
CA PHE A 344 -7.47 -3.25 -6.91
C PHE A 344 -7.63 -3.98 -5.55
N GLY A 345 -8.75 -3.72 -4.87
CA GLY A 345 -9.11 -4.28 -3.57
C GLY A 345 -8.03 -4.10 -2.50
N LYS A 346 -7.68 -5.19 -1.80
CA LYS A 346 -6.62 -5.21 -0.77
C LYS A 346 -5.19 -5.09 -1.34
N ALA A 347 -5.02 -5.11 -2.67
CA ALA A 347 -3.72 -5.04 -3.34
C ALA A 347 -3.31 -3.60 -3.75
N GLY A 348 -4.12 -2.58 -3.39
CA GLY A 348 -3.78 -1.17 -3.58
C GLY A 348 -4.15 -0.64 -4.98
N SER A 349 -3.28 0.20 -5.54
CA SER A 349 -3.50 0.80 -6.87
C SER A 349 -2.90 -0.06 -7.97
N LEU A 350 -3.68 -0.31 -9.03
CA LEU A 350 -3.30 -1.15 -10.17
C LEU A 350 -1.87 -0.86 -10.68
N PHE A 351 -1.54 0.41 -10.96
CA PHE A 351 -0.22 0.82 -11.49
C PHE A 351 0.98 0.53 -10.57
N LEU A 352 0.76 0.27 -9.28
CA LEU A 352 1.81 -0.04 -8.31
C LEU A 352 2.04 -1.55 -8.14
N THR A 353 1.17 -2.38 -8.71
CA THR A 353 1.25 -3.85 -8.60
C THR A 353 1.93 -4.43 -9.84
N PRO A 354 2.84 -5.42 -9.70
CA PRO A 354 3.40 -6.13 -10.85
C PRO A 354 2.33 -6.84 -11.68
N TRP A 355 2.49 -6.82 -13.01
CA TRP A 355 1.61 -7.51 -13.97
C TRP A 355 1.36 -8.99 -13.62
N TRP A 356 2.40 -9.70 -13.17
CA TRP A 356 2.25 -11.10 -12.74
C TRP A 356 1.33 -11.25 -11.52
N THR A 357 1.39 -10.32 -10.56
CA THR A 357 0.48 -10.30 -9.40
C THR A 357 -0.95 -9.99 -9.84
N GLN A 358 -1.12 -9.05 -10.78
CA GLN A 358 -2.44 -8.72 -11.35
C GLN A 358 -3.09 -9.95 -12.00
N LEU A 359 -2.33 -10.69 -12.82
CA LEU A 359 -2.81 -11.93 -13.45
C LEU A 359 -3.18 -13.01 -12.42
N ILE A 360 -2.38 -13.22 -11.37
CA ILE A 360 -2.70 -14.22 -10.33
C ILE A 360 -3.97 -13.84 -9.55
N VAL A 361 -4.13 -12.55 -9.20
CA VAL A 361 -5.36 -12.07 -8.54
C VAL A 361 -6.58 -12.19 -9.46
N TYR A 362 -6.43 -11.91 -10.75
CA TYR A 362 -7.49 -12.11 -11.75
C TYR A 362 -7.86 -13.59 -11.91
N LEU A 363 -6.89 -14.50 -11.97
CA LEU A 363 -7.14 -15.95 -12.00
C LEU A 363 -7.86 -16.41 -10.72
N GLY A 364 -7.50 -15.88 -9.55
CA GLY A 364 -8.21 -16.11 -8.28
C GLY A 364 -9.66 -15.63 -8.31
N PHE A 365 -9.92 -14.47 -8.92
CA PHE A 365 -11.28 -13.96 -9.16
C PHE A 365 -12.06 -14.88 -10.11
N VAL A 366 -11.46 -15.32 -11.23
CA VAL A 366 -12.10 -16.26 -12.18
C VAL A 366 -12.47 -17.58 -11.49
N VAL A 367 -11.56 -18.18 -10.72
CA VAL A 367 -11.85 -19.44 -10.01
C VAL A 367 -12.96 -19.25 -8.96
N ASN A 368 -12.94 -18.17 -8.18
CA ASN A 368 -13.95 -17.95 -7.14
C ASN A 368 -15.31 -17.54 -7.74
N CYS A 369 -15.34 -16.49 -8.56
CA CYS A 369 -16.57 -15.88 -9.04
C CYS A 369 -17.17 -16.60 -10.27
N TRP A 370 -16.36 -17.18 -11.16
CA TRP A 370 -16.86 -17.79 -12.40
C TRP A 370 -16.91 -19.32 -12.39
N ILE A 371 -16.19 -19.99 -11.48
CA ILE A 371 -16.26 -21.46 -11.32
C ILE A 371 -16.98 -21.82 -10.02
N MET A 372 -16.46 -21.37 -8.87
CA MET A 372 -16.99 -21.79 -7.56
C MET A 372 -18.41 -21.27 -7.28
N LEU A 373 -18.73 -19.99 -7.56
CA LEU A 373 -20.11 -19.47 -7.33
C LEU A 373 -21.18 -20.22 -8.16
N PRO A 374 -21.00 -20.50 -9.46
CA PRO A 374 -21.87 -21.42 -10.21
C PRO A 374 -22.03 -22.80 -9.59
N LEU A 375 -20.94 -23.41 -9.13
CA LEU A 375 -20.97 -24.73 -8.47
C LEU A 375 -21.72 -24.70 -7.12
N ALA A 376 -21.66 -23.59 -6.37
CA ALA A 376 -22.52 -23.40 -5.19
C ALA A 376 -24.00 -23.22 -5.57
N LYS A 377 -24.30 -22.52 -6.67
CA LYS A 377 -25.67 -22.14 -7.05
C LYS A 377 -26.45 -23.28 -7.68
N TRP A 378 -25.82 -24.02 -8.59
CA TRP A 378 -26.45 -25.08 -9.38
C TRP A 378 -25.94 -26.48 -9.02
N GLY A 379 -24.69 -26.61 -8.55
CA GLY A 379 -24.10 -27.88 -8.10
C GLY A 379 -24.27 -28.19 -6.61
N GLY A 380 -24.93 -27.32 -5.83
CA GLY A 380 -25.27 -27.56 -4.42
C GLY A 380 -24.11 -27.56 -3.42
N ILE A 381 -22.86 -27.38 -3.85
CA ILE A 381 -21.63 -27.60 -3.05
C ILE A 381 -21.57 -26.74 -1.76
N GLY A 382 -22.30 -25.63 -1.70
CA GLY A 382 -22.37 -24.78 -0.50
C GLY A 382 -23.16 -25.34 0.69
N GLY A 383 -23.97 -26.39 0.49
CA GLY A 383 -24.88 -26.99 1.48
C GLY A 383 -26.10 -26.13 1.84
N TRP A 384 -25.90 -24.85 2.15
CA TRP A 384 -26.96 -23.87 2.39
C TRP A 384 -27.01 -22.86 1.23
N SER A 385 -28.11 -22.88 0.48
CA SER A 385 -28.24 -22.23 -0.84
C SER A 385 -29.05 -20.93 -0.86
N LYS A 386 -29.73 -20.57 0.25
CA LYS A 386 -30.70 -19.45 0.28
C LYS A 386 -30.09 -18.08 -0.05
N TYR A 387 -28.88 -17.80 0.45
CA TYR A 387 -28.13 -16.58 0.13
C TYR A 387 -26.66 -16.93 -0.13
N LEU A 388 -26.24 -16.93 -1.41
CA LEU A 388 -24.87 -17.25 -1.80
C LEU A 388 -23.85 -16.16 -1.42
N MET A 389 -24.27 -14.89 -1.48
CA MET A 389 -23.42 -13.70 -1.53
C MET A 389 -24.01 -12.63 -0.60
N SER A 390 -23.70 -12.71 0.68
CA SER A 390 -24.22 -11.79 1.72
C SER A 390 -23.34 -11.80 2.97
N ASN A 391 -23.10 -10.61 3.54
CA ASN A 391 -22.36 -10.42 4.78
C ASN A 391 -23.26 -10.49 6.04
N ARG A 392 -24.57 -10.71 5.89
CA ARG A 392 -25.48 -10.91 7.02
C ARG A 392 -25.40 -12.35 7.53
N ARG A 393 -25.74 -12.54 8.80
CA ARG A 393 -25.87 -13.85 9.47
C ARG A 393 -27.33 -14.29 9.46
N TYR A 394 -27.58 -15.58 9.30
CA TYR A 394 -28.92 -16.12 9.05
C TYR A 394 -29.23 -17.37 9.88
N THR A 395 -30.52 -17.65 10.04
CA THR A 395 -31.04 -18.94 10.53
C THR A 395 -31.11 -19.97 9.38
N VAL A 396 -31.38 -21.24 9.70
CA VAL A 396 -31.77 -22.28 8.71
C VAL A 396 -32.87 -21.77 7.77
N ASN A 397 -33.84 -21.04 8.33
CA ASN A 397 -35.00 -20.52 7.61
C ASN A 397 -34.64 -19.39 6.63
N GLY A 398 -33.52 -18.71 6.81
CA GLY A 398 -33.10 -17.57 5.97
C GLY A 398 -33.58 -16.21 6.50
N THR A 399 -34.19 -16.18 7.69
CA THR A 399 -34.34 -14.94 8.45
C THR A 399 -32.98 -14.49 8.98
N THR A 400 -32.81 -13.19 9.21
CA THR A 400 -31.62 -12.65 9.89
C THR A 400 -31.49 -13.23 11.29
N TYR A 401 -30.30 -13.67 11.66
CA TYR A 401 -30.05 -14.30 12.97
C TYR A 401 -30.17 -13.26 14.10
N PRO A 402 -31.02 -13.46 15.13
CA PRO A 402 -31.19 -12.52 16.23
C PRO A 402 -30.02 -12.65 17.22
N VAL A 403 -28.96 -11.87 16.98
CA VAL A 403 -27.73 -11.91 17.82
C VAL A 403 -28.05 -11.50 19.26
N ASP A 404 -28.95 -10.55 19.45
CA ASP A 404 -29.30 -9.99 20.77
C ASP A 404 -29.97 -11.03 21.69
N GLN A 405 -30.58 -12.08 21.13
CA GLN A 405 -31.27 -13.13 21.88
C GLN A 405 -30.33 -14.24 22.38
N ILE A 406 -29.17 -14.44 21.75
CA ILE A 406 -28.15 -15.41 22.21
C ILE A 406 -27.18 -14.80 23.23
N MET A 407 -27.40 -13.57 23.67
CA MET A 407 -26.52 -12.86 24.59
C MET A 407 -27.16 -12.65 25.96
N THR A 408 -26.41 -12.94 27.01
CA THR A 408 -26.80 -12.62 28.38
C THR A 408 -26.69 -11.11 28.63
N SER A 409 -27.29 -10.62 29.72
CA SER A 409 -27.09 -9.25 30.23
C SER A 409 -25.64 -8.96 30.69
N GLN A 410 -24.78 -9.98 30.75
CA GLN A 410 -23.33 -9.86 30.98
C GLN A 410 -22.52 -10.01 29.68
N SER A 411 -23.19 -9.96 28.52
CA SER A 411 -22.64 -10.09 27.18
C SER A 411 -21.88 -11.40 26.89
N SER A 412 -22.03 -12.42 27.74
CA SER A 412 -21.63 -13.79 27.44
C SER A 412 -22.64 -14.50 26.54
N LEU A 413 -22.23 -15.58 25.88
CA LEU A 413 -23.12 -16.41 25.07
C LEU A 413 -24.07 -17.22 25.97
N ASN A 414 -25.37 -17.19 25.67
CA ASN A 414 -26.39 -18.00 26.31
C ASN A 414 -26.54 -19.35 25.56
N GLU A 415 -26.03 -20.43 26.16
CA GLU A 415 -25.99 -21.75 25.53
C GLU A 415 -27.39 -22.37 25.31
N THR A 416 -28.39 -22.05 26.16
CA THR A 416 -29.77 -22.56 25.96
C THR A 416 -30.45 -21.88 24.78
N ALA A 417 -30.40 -20.55 24.70
CA ALA A 417 -30.93 -19.80 23.56
C ALA A 417 -30.20 -20.15 22.25
N TYR A 418 -28.90 -20.48 22.31
CA TYR A 418 -28.16 -20.99 21.15
C TYR A 418 -28.64 -22.39 20.72
N ALA A 419 -28.95 -23.28 21.66
CA ALA A 419 -29.53 -24.59 21.35
C ALA A 419 -30.95 -24.48 20.74
N GLU A 420 -31.77 -23.53 21.20
CA GLU A 420 -33.11 -23.27 20.67
C GLU A 420 -33.11 -22.59 19.28
N LEU A 421 -32.26 -21.57 19.07
CA LEU A 421 -32.15 -20.86 17.79
C LEU A 421 -31.33 -21.63 16.74
N GLY A 422 -30.52 -22.59 17.19
CA GLY A 422 -29.68 -23.43 16.35
C GLY A 422 -28.42 -22.74 15.81
N PRO A 423 -27.60 -23.49 15.04
CA PRO A 423 -26.32 -23.00 14.54
C PRO A 423 -26.49 -21.84 13.54
N LEU A 424 -25.49 -20.97 13.51
CA LEU A 424 -25.49 -19.74 12.74
C LEU A 424 -25.06 -20.00 11.28
N TYR A 425 -25.93 -19.68 10.32
CA TYR A 425 -25.66 -19.85 8.89
C TYR A 425 -25.09 -18.56 8.28
N MET A 426 -24.08 -18.75 7.44
CA MET A 426 -23.42 -17.69 6.68
C MET A 426 -23.41 -18.04 5.20
N SER A 427 -23.38 -17.00 4.36
CA SER A 427 -23.35 -17.18 2.90
C SER A 427 -22.14 -18.01 2.46
N THR A 428 -22.34 -18.80 1.40
CA THR A 428 -21.31 -19.73 0.92
C THR A 428 -20.03 -19.00 0.49
N GLN A 429 -20.17 -17.84 -0.16
CA GLN A 429 -19.03 -16.99 -0.51
C GLN A 429 -18.26 -16.52 0.72
N LEU A 430 -18.93 -16.10 1.80
CA LEU A 430 -18.27 -15.65 3.03
C LEU A 430 -17.51 -16.80 3.72
N ARG A 431 -18.10 -18.00 3.78
CA ARG A 431 -17.44 -19.20 4.31
C ARG A 431 -16.21 -19.61 3.49
N TRP A 432 -16.29 -19.54 2.16
CA TRP A 432 -15.13 -19.77 1.30
C TRP A 432 -14.08 -18.67 1.42
N GLY A 433 -14.46 -17.40 1.59
CA GLY A 433 -13.54 -16.31 1.87
C GLY A 433 -12.71 -16.55 3.13
N MET A 434 -13.37 -16.94 4.24
CA MET A 434 -12.69 -17.32 5.49
C MET A 434 -11.72 -18.50 5.28
N PHE A 435 -12.14 -19.55 4.56
CA PHE A 435 -11.28 -20.69 4.24
C PHE A 435 -10.04 -20.29 3.43
N PHE A 436 -10.22 -19.45 2.39
CA PHE A 436 -9.10 -18.98 1.58
C PHE A 436 -8.18 -18.00 2.33
N ASP A 437 -8.68 -17.17 3.23
CA ASP A 437 -7.85 -16.37 4.14
C ASP A 437 -6.93 -17.30 4.97
N PHE A 438 -7.48 -18.33 5.64
CA PHE A 438 -6.70 -19.29 6.45
C PHE A 438 -5.67 -20.07 5.61
N ALA A 439 -6.06 -20.52 4.41
CA ALA A 439 -5.19 -21.21 3.47
C ALA A 439 -4.07 -20.30 2.95
N SER A 440 -4.35 -19.02 2.70
CA SER A 440 -3.35 -18.05 2.21
C SER A 440 -2.29 -17.72 3.27
N TYR A 441 -2.69 -17.59 4.55
CA TYR A 441 -1.79 -17.36 5.67
C TYR A 441 -0.84 -18.54 5.90
N SER A 442 -1.38 -19.76 5.95
CA SER A 442 -0.57 -20.98 6.11
C SER A 442 0.34 -21.23 4.89
N SER A 443 -0.16 -21.00 3.67
CA SER A 443 0.64 -21.06 2.44
C SER A 443 1.81 -20.07 2.46
N ALA A 444 1.62 -18.82 2.90
CA ALA A 444 2.68 -17.83 2.98
C ALA A 444 3.81 -18.23 3.97
N MET A 445 3.45 -18.88 5.09
CA MET A 445 4.43 -19.45 6.04
C MET A 445 5.25 -20.57 5.40
N VAL A 446 4.59 -21.54 4.76
CA VAL A 446 5.25 -22.69 4.10
C VAL A 446 6.12 -22.24 2.92
N TRP A 447 5.63 -21.29 2.11
CA TRP A 447 6.37 -20.71 1.00
C TRP A 447 7.67 -20.06 1.47
N MET A 448 7.64 -19.28 2.55
CA MET A 448 8.86 -18.67 3.10
C MET A 448 9.80 -19.72 3.73
N ALA A 449 9.26 -20.75 4.37
CA ALA A 449 10.06 -21.84 4.94
C ALA A 449 10.80 -22.67 3.88
N ILE A 450 10.25 -22.80 2.67
CA ILE A 450 10.88 -23.53 1.56
C ILE A 450 11.77 -22.61 0.72
N PHE A 451 11.19 -21.55 0.13
CA PHE A 451 11.90 -20.70 -0.85
C PHE A 451 12.69 -19.56 -0.21
N GLY A 452 12.27 -19.09 0.97
CA GLY A 452 12.94 -18.02 1.71
C GLY A 452 14.11 -18.49 2.60
N TYR A 453 14.23 -19.78 2.89
CA TYR A 453 15.25 -20.34 3.78
C TYR A 453 16.70 -19.95 3.42
N PRO A 454 17.15 -19.92 2.15
CA PRO A 454 18.50 -19.48 1.80
C PRO A 454 18.79 -18.03 2.20
N ALA A 455 17.81 -17.13 2.07
CA ALA A 455 17.92 -15.72 2.45
C ALA A 455 17.83 -15.50 3.96
N ILE A 456 16.97 -16.26 4.65
CA ILE A 456 16.93 -16.29 6.13
C ILE A 456 18.28 -16.77 6.67
N LYS A 457 18.86 -17.83 6.09
CA LYS A 457 20.17 -18.38 6.47
C LYS A 457 21.30 -17.39 6.20
N SER A 458 21.36 -16.73 5.04
CA SER A 458 22.41 -15.74 4.75
C SER A 458 22.33 -14.53 5.68
N ALA A 459 21.12 -14.02 5.96
CA ALA A 459 20.93 -12.90 6.88
C ALA A 459 21.19 -13.27 8.34
N TRP A 460 20.84 -14.49 8.78
CA TRP A 460 21.15 -14.98 10.12
C TRP A 460 22.66 -15.16 10.34
N LEU A 461 23.40 -15.61 9.32
CA LEU A 461 24.86 -15.62 9.33
C LEU A 461 25.42 -14.18 9.42
N LYS A 462 24.98 -13.27 8.52
CA LYS A 462 25.34 -11.83 8.57
C LYS A 462 25.08 -11.21 9.95
N PHE A 463 24.03 -11.61 10.66
CA PHE A 463 23.72 -11.18 12.03
C PHE A 463 24.63 -11.81 13.08
N LYS A 464 24.88 -13.13 13.00
CA LYS A 464 25.80 -13.85 13.90
C LYS A 464 27.22 -13.29 13.82
N ASP A 465 27.71 -13.03 12.62
CA ASP A 465 29.05 -12.46 12.39
C ASP A 465 29.18 -11.05 13.00
N ARG A 466 28.11 -10.24 12.93
CA ARG A 466 28.02 -8.92 13.56
C ARG A 466 28.04 -9.03 15.10
N SER A 467 27.44 -10.06 15.68
CA SER A 467 27.50 -10.32 17.13
C SER A 467 28.82 -10.93 17.58
N SER A 468 29.53 -11.65 16.71
CA SER A 468 30.75 -12.38 17.07
C SER A 468 32.02 -11.54 16.97
N ASN A 469 32.08 -10.54 16.08
CA ASN A 469 33.31 -9.81 15.77
C ASN A 469 33.71 -8.72 16.79
N GLY A 470 32.96 -8.53 17.89
CA GLY A 470 33.28 -7.62 19.01
C GLY A 470 33.20 -6.11 18.72
N ARG A 471 33.67 -5.67 17.55
CA ARG A 471 33.52 -4.30 17.04
C ARG A 471 32.13 -4.12 16.45
N ARG A 472 31.31 -3.28 17.10
CA ARG A 472 29.97 -2.86 16.61
C ARG A 472 30.08 -1.94 15.38
N LYS A 473 30.44 -2.50 14.23
CA LYS A 473 30.30 -1.82 12.93
C LYS A 473 28.81 -1.51 12.66
N PRO A 474 28.47 -0.35 12.08
CA PRO A 474 27.10 -0.06 11.62
C PRO A 474 26.66 -1.04 10.54
N VAL A 475 25.36 -1.20 10.34
CA VAL A 475 24.83 -2.17 9.36
C VAL A 475 25.20 -1.76 7.93
N SER A 476 25.27 -0.46 7.65
CA SER A 476 25.78 0.10 6.38
C SER A 476 27.26 -0.19 6.05
N GLU A 477 28.08 -0.64 7.00
CA GLU A 477 29.45 -1.12 6.72
C GLU A 477 29.51 -2.58 6.21
N GLN A 478 28.41 -3.34 6.32
CA GLN A 478 28.34 -4.74 5.91
C GLN A 478 28.00 -4.92 4.41
N TYR A 479 27.76 -3.83 3.71
CA TYR A 479 27.30 -3.77 2.31
C TYR A 479 28.24 -2.89 1.48
N PRO A 480 28.72 -3.35 0.30
CA PRO A 480 29.68 -2.61 -0.53
C PRO A 480 29.02 -1.53 -1.41
N ASP A 481 27.74 -1.70 -1.75
CA ASP A 481 26.98 -0.90 -2.70
C ASP A 481 26.91 0.60 -2.35
N GLN A 482 27.05 1.45 -3.38
CA GLN A 482 27.23 2.91 -3.26
C GLN A 482 26.17 3.59 -2.38
N LEU A 483 24.90 3.18 -2.48
CA LEU A 483 23.81 3.74 -1.66
C LEU A 483 24.02 3.46 -0.16
N ASN A 484 24.54 2.29 0.21
CA ASN A 484 24.89 1.98 1.59
C ASN A 484 26.18 2.69 2.03
N VAL A 485 27.15 2.90 1.13
CA VAL A 485 28.36 3.72 1.39
C VAL A 485 27.98 5.15 1.75
N LEU A 486 27.15 5.82 0.95
CA LEU A 486 26.64 7.18 1.21
C LEU A 486 25.94 7.26 2.57
N MET A 487 25.11 6.26 2.88
CA MET A 487 24.38 6.18 4.16
C MET A 487 25.27 5.96 5.40
N ARG A 488 26.58 5.66 5.26
CA ARG A 488 27.53 5.61 6.40
C ARG A 488 27.75 6.99 7.03
N ASN A 489 27.54 8.08 6.29
CA ASN A 489 27.60 9.44 6.82
C ASN A 489 26.52 9.71 7.89
N TYR A 490 25.43 8.94 7.90
CA TYR A 490 24.32 9.11 8.83
C TYR A 490 24.34 8.12 9.99
N LYS A 491 24.22 8.66 11.21
CA LYS A 491 24.15 7.85 12.43
C LYS A 491 22.87 6.99 12.45
N GLU A 492 23.03 5.67 12.37
CA GLU A 492 21.93 4.70 12.42
C GLU A 492 21.07 4.80 13.70
N VAL A 493 19.85 4.27 13.65
CA VAL A 493 18.92 4.21 14.79
C VAL A 493 19.33 3.07 15.73
N PRO A 494 19.61 3.33 17.02
CA PRO A 494 19.93 2.26 17.96
C PRO A 494 18.76 1.29 18.16
N LEU A 495 19.04 -0.02 18.21
CA LEU A 495 18.00 -1.04 18.50
C LEU A 495 17.31 -0.81 19.85
N SER A 496 17.99 -0.17 20.82
CA SER A 496 17.41 0.20 22.11
C SER A 496 16.22 1.15 21.98
N TRP A 497 16.15 2.01 20.95
CA TRP A 497 14.98 2.88 20.73
C TRP A 497 13.74 2.06 20.38
N PHE A 498 13.89 1.04 19.54
CA PHE A 498 12.80 0.12 19.19
C PHE A 498 12.43 -0.80 20.36
N MET A 499 13.40 -1.25 21.18
CA MET A 499 13.11 -1.99 22.41
C MET A 499 12.32 -1.15 23.43
N VAL A 500 12.61 0.16 23.54
CA VAL A 500 11.84 1.09 24.37
C VAL A 500 10.42 1.30 23.81
N LEU A 501 10.24 1.35 22.48
CA LEU A 501 8.91 1.38 21.88
C LEU A 501 8.10 0.10 22.18
N ILE A 502 8.69 -1.09 21.98
CA ILE A 502 8.02 -2.37 22.29
C ILE A 502 7.68 -2.44 23.78
N GLY A 503 8.63 -2.09 24.66
CA GLY A 503 8.42 -2.09 26.11
C GLY A 503 7.33 -1.12 26.56
N SER A 504 7.27 0.09 25.99
CA SER A 504 6.24 1.06 26.34
C SER A 504 4.85 0.63 25.84
N ALA A 505 4.75 0.11 24.60
CA ALA A 505 3.51 -0.46 24.08
C ALA A 505 3.02 -1.65 24.91
N PHE A 506 3.93 -2.57 25.28
CA PHE A 506 3.63 -3.72 26.14
C PHE A 506 3.09 -3.30 27.51
N LEU A 507 3.76 -2.37 28.19
CA LEU A 507 3.33 -1.86 29.49
C LEU A 507 1.98 -1.15 29.41
N VAL A 508 1.71 -0.39 28.34
CA VAL A 508 0.41 0.25 28.14
C VAL A 508 -0.69 -0.78 27.88
N ILE A 509 -0.48 -1.76 26.99
CA ILE A 509 -1.49 -2.81 26.71
C ILE A 509 -1.76 -3.64 27.97
N MET A 510 -0.71 -4.06 28.70
CA MET A 510 -0.88 -4.83 29.94
C MET A 510 -1.56 -4.05 31.05
N THR A 511 -1.22 -2.77 31.27
CA THR A 511 -1.92 -1.95 32.29
C THR A 511 -3.36 -1.63 31.90
N VAL A 512 -3.66 -1.55 30.61
CA VAL A 512 -5.02 -1.38 30.08
C VAL A 512 -5.85 -2.66 30.25
N VAL A 513 -5.30 -3.84 29.93
CA VAL A 513 -5.95 -5.15 30.18
C VAL A 513 -6.10 -5.45 31.67
N ALA A 514 -5.16 -5.01 32.52
CA ALA A 514 -5.23 -5.20 33.97
C ALA A 514 -6.16 -4.21 34.71
N LYS A 515 -6.54 -3.09 34.09
CA LYS A 515 -7.43 -2.07 34.70
C LYS A 515 -8.83 -1.99 34.09
N THR A 516 -9.07 -2.66 32.98
CA THR A 516 -10.38 -2.70 32.33
C THR A 516 -10.63 -4.03 31.64
N ASP A 517 -11.89 -4.45 31.71
CA ASP A 517 -12.41 -5.61 30.99
C ASP A 517 -12.45 -5.33 29.47
N LEU A 518 -11.29 -5.41 28.82
CA LEU A 518 -11.19 -5.60 27.37
C LEU A 518 -11.57 -7.03 26.93
N TYR A 519 -12.14 -7.80 27.86
CA TYR A 519 -12.65 -9.15 27.71
C TYR A 519 -11.62 -10.13 27.11
N ILE A 520 -10.36 -9.96 27.51
CA ILE A 520 -9.19 -10.73 27.09
C ILE A 520 -8.44 -11.21 28.33
N PRO A 521 -8.03 -12.49 28.41
CA PRO A 521 -7.09 -12.95 29.42
C PRO A 521 -5.65 -12.54 29.04
N TRP A 522 -4.89 -12.00 30.00
CA TRP A 522 -3.57 -11.38 29.79
C TRP A 522 -2.57 -12.21 28.97
N TRP A 523 -2.61 -13.54 29.08
CA TRP A 523 -1.67 -14.43 28.41
C TRP A 523 -1.83 -14.43 26.87
N THR A 524 -3.05 -14.21 26.34
CA THR A 524 -3.23 -14.12 24.88
C THR A 524 -2.59 -12.86 24.29
N VAL A 525 -2.32 -11.82 25.08
CA VAL A 525 -1.56 -10.64 24.62
C VAL A 525 -0.11 -11.05 24.30
N LEU A 526 0.50 -11.92 25.11
CA LEU A 526 1.83 -12.45 24.84
C LEU A 526 1.84 -13.35 23.59
N VAL A 527 0.78 -14.13 23.37
CA VAL A 527 0.61 -14.92 22.14
C VAL A 527 0.45 -14.01 20.92
N ALA A 528 -0.44 -13.00 20.98
CA ALA A 528 -0.65 -12.02 19.91
C ALA A 528 0.64 -11.30 19.51
N MET A 529 1.44 -10.93 20.51
CA MET A 529 2.74 -10.30 20.27
C MET A 529 3.74 -11.26 19.64
N SER A 530 3.81 -12.50 20.13
CA SER A 530 4.71 -13.53 19.60
C SER A 530 4.37 -13.92 18.16
N THR A 531 3.08 -14.08 17.84
CA THR A 531 2.63 -14.35 16.46
C THR A 531 2.94 -13.17 15.54
N GLY A 532 2.67 -11.93 15.96
CA GLY A 532 3.04 -10.73 15.20
C GLY A 532 4.54 -10.68 14.88
N ALA A 533 5.41 -10.91 15.88
CA ALA A 533 6.86 -10.90 15.70
C ALA A 533 7.37 -11.98 14.73
N VAL A 534 6.79 -13.19 14.74
CA VAL A 534 7.14 -14.27 13.80
C VAL A 534 6.64 -13.98 12.38
N VAL A 535 5.42 -13.47 12.24
CA VAL A 535 4.71 -13.26 10.96
C VAL A 535 5.27 -12.08 10.16
N VAL A 536 5.79 -11.04 10.83
CA VAL A 536 6.24 -9.80 10.21
C VAL A 536 7.41 -9.99 9.21
N VAL A 537 8.31 -10.96 9.43
CA VAL A 537 9.43 -11.19 8.50
C VAL A 537 9.00 -11.92 7.21
N PRO A 538 8.30 -13.08 7.26
CA PRO A 538 7.78 -13.75 6.06
C PRO A 538 6.80 -12.91 5.24
N LEU A 539 5.82 -12.26 5.89
CA LEU A 539 4.85 -11.45 5.15
C LEU A 539 5.48 -10.15 4.64
N GLY A 540 6.43 -9.56 5.38
CA GLY A 540 7.22 -8.43 4.93
C GLY A 540 7.97 -8.75 3.63
N TRP A 541 8.58 -9.94 3.57
CA TRP A 541 9.22 -10.45 2.37
C TRP A 541 8.24 -10.63 1.21
N LEU A 542 7.14 -11.37 1.41
CA LEU A 542 6.11 -11.61 0.40
C LEU A 542 5.56 -10.29 -0.19
N TYR A 543 5.24 -9.32 0.66
CA TYR A 543 4.79 -8.00 0.25
C TYR A 543 5.85 -7.25 -0.58
N SER A 544 7.13 -7.33 -0.21
CA SER A 544 8.20 -6.57 -0.88
C SER A 544 8.42 -6.92 -2.37
N MET A 545 8.04 -8.14 -2.78
CA MET A 545 8.11 -8.63 -4.17
C MET A 545 6.77 -8.47 -4.92
N SER A 546 5.65 -8.76 -4.25
CA SER A 546 4.32 -8.84 -4.88
C SER A 546 3.54 -7.53 -4.85
N ASN A 547 3.86 -6.63 -3.92
CA ASN A 547 3.04 -5.51 -3.45
C ASN A 547 1.62 -5.94 -2.95
N PHE A 548 1.42 -7.22 -2.63
CA PHE A 548 0.12 -7.75 -2.17
C PHE A 548 0.07 -7.83 -0.63
N GLN A 549 -0.85 -7.08 -0.02
CA GLN A 549 -1.03 -7.06 1.43
C GLN A 549 -1.96 -8.21 1.86
N LEU A 550 -1.37 -9.28 2.38
CA LEU A 550 -2.08 -10.47 2.85
C LEU A 550 -2.99 -10.14 4.05
N PRO A 551 -4.29 -10.51 4.03
CA PRO A 551 -5.18 -10.32 5.17
C PRO A 551 -4.87 -11.33 6.29
N VAL A 552 -4.73 -10.85 7.53
CA VAL A 552 -4.39 -11.70 8.70
C VAL A 552 -5.47 -11.72 9.78
N GLY A 553 -6.42 -10.76 9.76
CA GLY A 553 -7.39 -10.56 10.84
C GLY A 553 -8.30 -11.77 11.13
N THR A 554 -8.88 -12.36 10.09
CA THR A 554 -9.73 -13.57 10.20
C THR A 554 -8.99 -14.75 10.82
N THR A 555 -7.73 -14.98 10.45
CA THR A 555 -6.88 -16.03 11.04
C THR A 555 -6.55 -15.73 12.51
N ASN A 556 -6.31 -14.47 12.86
CA ASN A 556 -6.10 -14.05 14.25
C ASN A 556 -7.36 -14.27 15.10
N GLU A 557 -8.54 -13.98 14.56
CA GLU A 557 -9.85 -14.18 15.22
C GLU A 557 -10.14 -15.66 15.45
N LEU A 558 -9.80 -16.53 14.49
CA LEU A 558 -9.87 -18.00 14.67
C LEU A 558 -8.92 -18.48 15.78
N LEU A 559 -7.67 -18.02 15.78
CA LEU A 559 -6.68 -18.40 16.79
C LEU A 559 -7.11 -17.94 18.20
N TYR A 560 -7.69 -16.73 18.31
CA TYR A 560 -8.29 -16.26 19.56
C TYR A 560 -9.48 -17.12 20.00
N GLY A 561 -10.38 -17.47 19.09
CA GLY A 561 -11.54 -18.33 19.39
C GLY A 561 -11.12 -19.70 19.95
N LEU A 562 -10.10 -20.34 19.36
CA LEU A 562 -9.54 -21.59 19.87
C LEU A 562 -8.92 -21.43 21.27
N MET A 563 -8.23 -20.31 21.52
CA MET A 563 -7.62 -20.01 22.82
C MET A 563 -8.63 -19.67 23.93
N VAL A 564 -9.72 -18.98 23.61
CA VAL A 564 -10.78 -18.68 24.59
C VAL A 564 -11.67 -19.89 24.86
N ASN A 565 -11.87 -20.77 23.89
CA ASN A 565 -12.61 -22.01 24.12
C ASN A 565 -11.90 -22.97 25.10
N SER A 566 -10.61 -22.79 25.38
CA SER A 566 -9.88 -23.57 26.40
C SER A 566 -9.82 -22.90 27.79
N VAL A 567 -10.44 -21.72 27.99
CA VAL A 567 -10.42 -20.97 29.26
C VAL A 567 -11.80 -20.42 29.60
N ASP A 568 -12.32 -20.80 30.77
CA ASP A 568 -13.60 -20.28 31.25
C ASP A 568 -13.55 -18.81 31.70
N GLY A 569 -14.70 -18.14 31.59
CA GLY A 569 -14.90 -16.74 31.99
C GLY A 569 -14.79 -15.71 30.85
N TYR A 570 -13.79 -15.80 29.97
CA TYR A 570 -13.47 -14.71 29.02
C TYR A 570 -14.16 -14.81 27.63
N LYS A 571 -15.39 -15.35 27.59
CA LYS A 571 -16.14 -15.69 26.36
C LYS A 571 -16.94 -14.50 25.79
N HIS A 572 -16.27 -13.40 25.44
CA HIS A 572 -16.91 -12.18 24.88
C HIS A 572 -16.46 -11.88 23.43
N PRO A 573 -17.39 -11.51 22.51
CA PRO A 573 -17.07 -11.29 21.10
C PRO A 573 -16.11 -10.12 20.81
N VAL A 574 -16.04 -9.08 21.64
CA VAL A 574 -15.09 -7.96 21.44
C VAL A 574 -13.64 -8.42 21.56
N GLY A 575 -13.36 -9.44 22.38
CA GLY A 575 -12.00 -9.95 22.60
C GLY A 575 -11.33 -10.44 21.30
N ALA A 576 -12.11 -11.02 20.39
CA ALA A 576 -11.61 -11.44 19.07
C ALA A 576 -11.09 -10.25 18.26
N PHE A 577 -11.83 -9.14 18.23
CA PHE A 577 -11.41 -7.91 17.53
C PHE A 577 -10.23 -7.20 18.21
N VAL A 578 -10.14 -7.25 19.55
CA VAL A 578 -8.99 -6.70 20.28
C VAL A 578 -7.72 -7.54 20.01
N TYR A 579 -7.83 -8.88 19.99
CA TYR A 579 -6.71 -9.75 19.61
C TYR A 579 -6.31 -9.56 18.14
N SER A 580 -7.29 -9.52 17.22
CA SER A 580 -7.11 -9.22 15.80
C SER A 580 -6.40 -7.90 15.57
N THR A 581 -6.72 -6.89 16.38
CA THR A 581 -6.04 -5.59 16.42
C THR A 581 -4.58 -5.72 16.85
N ILE A 582 -4.31 -6.32 18.02
CA ILE A 582 -2.94 -6.39 18.60
C ILE A 582 -1.98 -7.17 17.69
N ALA A 583 -2.41 -8.30 17.14
CA ALA A 583 -1.59 -9.12 16.25
C ALA A 583 -1.57 -8.59 14.79
N GLY A 584 -2.69 -8.06 14.29
CA GLY A 584 -2.88 -7.70 12.89
C GLY A 584 -2.45 -6.29 12.51
N ASP A 585 -2.79 -5.27 13.31
CA ASP A 585 -2.37 -3.88 13.03
C ASP A 585 -0.84 -3.78 13.10
N ALA A 586 -0.22 -4.48 14.06
CA ALA A 586 1.22 -4.51 14.21
C ALA A 586 1.96 -5.02 12.94
N TRP A 587 1.36 -5.97 12.20
CA TRP A 587 1.87 -6.40 10.89
C TRP A 587 1.70 -5.29 9.83
N TYR A 588 0.48 -4.77 9.62
CA TYR A 588 0.21 -3.75 8.59
C TYR A 588 1.00 -2.44 8.84
N ARG A 589 1.16 -2.04 10.11
CA ARG A 589 1.98 -0.89 10.51
C ARG A 589 3.45 -1.12 10.26
N ALA A 590 3.97 -2.33 10.51
CA ALA A 590 5.35 -2.66 10.19
C ALA A 590 5.62 -2.57 8.67
N GLN A 591 4.68 -3.05 7.84
CA GLN A 591 4.76 -2.99 6.37
C GLN A 591 4.96 -1.55 5.86
N ILE A 592 4.12 -0.61 6.29
CA ILE A 592 4.15 0.80 5.85
C ILE A 592 5.39 1.53 6.43
N MET A 593 5.70 1.30 7.70
CA MET A 593 6.92 1.78 8.37
C MET A 593 8.20 1.37 7.63
N LEU A 594 8.27 0.13 7.12
CA LEU A 594 9.39 -0.36 6.30
C LEU A 594 9.44 0.27 4.90
N GLN A 595 8.29 0.65 4.33
CA GLN A 595 8.21 1.34 3.04
C GLN A 595 8.79 2.75 3.15
N ASP A 596 8.27 3.55 4.08
CA ASP A 596 8.78 4.89 4.42
C ASP A 596 10.29 4.87 4.70
N GLN A 597 10.79 3.88 5.46
CA GLN A 597 12.23 3.77 5.75
C GLN A 597 13.08 3.41 4.52
N LYS A 598 12.53 2.72 3.50
CA LYS A 598 13.25 2.50 2.24
C LYS A 598 13.20 3.74 1.33
N ILE A 599 12.11 4.51 1.35
CA ILE A 599 12.07 5.83 0.70
C ILE A 599 13.12 6.76 1.33
N GLY A 600 13.26 6.76 2.66
CA GLY A 600 14.33 7.49 3.36
C GLY A 600 15.76 7.00 3.07
N HIS A 601 15.95 5.69 2.80
CA HIS A 601 17.22 5.10 2.36
C HIS A 601 17.57 5.51 0.92
N TYR A 602 16.58 5.51 0.03
CA TYR A 602 16.72 5.95 -1.36
C TYR A 602 16.94 7.47 -1.49
N MET A 603 16.29 8.30 -0.67
CA MET A 603 16.43 9.77 -0.67
C MET A 603 17.55 10.30 0.24
N LEU A 604 18.44 9.41 0.73
CA LEU A 604 19.61 9.72 1.56
C LEU A 604 19.29 10.61 2.77
N ILE A 605 18.23 10.22 3.51
CA ILE A 605 17.72 10.95 4.67
C ILE A 605 18.27 10.33 5.97
N PRO A 606 18.75 11.13 6.95
CA PRO A 606 19.23 10.62 8.23
C PRO A 606 18.23 9.63 8.89
N PRO A 607 18.57 8.35 9.13
CA PRO A 607 17.60 7.36 9.60
C PRO A 607 16.93 7.69 10.95
N ARG A 608 17.57 8.52 11.78
CA ARG A 608 16.99 9.04 13.03
C ARG A 608 15.93 10.12 12.81
N ALA A 609 16.06 10.91 11.75
CA ALA A 609 15.00 11.84 11.34
C ALA A 609 13.78 11.07 10.83
N VAL A 610 13.99 10.06 9.99
CA VAL A 610 12.93 9.16 9.49
C VAL A 610 12.19 8.47 10.64
N PHE A 611 12.89 7.91 11.61
CA PHE A 611 12.26 7.32 12.81
C PHE A 611 11.45 8.35 13.61
N PHE A 612 11.95 9.58 13.76
CA PHE A 612 11.24 10.66 14.44
C PHE A 612 9.97 11.08 13.70
N SER A 613 10.00 11.27 12.38
CA SER A 613 8.83 11.69 11.60
C SER A 613 7.69 10.69 11.65
N GLN A 614 8.00 9.40 11.67
CA GLN A 614 7.00 8.33 11.73
C GLN A 614 6.31 8.28 13.11
N VAL A 615 7.08 8.34 14.20
CA VAL A 615 6.56 8.42 15.58
C VAL A 615 5.75 9.71 15.80
N PHE A 616 6.22 10.83 15.28
CA PHE A 616 5.55 12.13 15.34
C PHE A 616 4.21 12.11 14.59
N GLY A 617 4.19 11.66 13.34
CA GLY A 617 2.99 11.55 12.51
C GLY A 617 1.91 10.68 13.15
N SER A 618 2.27 9.49 13.65
CA SER A 618 1.31 8.61 14.35
C SER A 618 0.80 9.20 15.68
N THR A 619 1.64 9.93 16.41
CA THR A 619 1.22 10.58 17.67
C THR A 619 0.19 11.69 17.44
N ILE A 620 0.22 12.34 16.27
CA ILE A 620 -0.83 13.29 15.84
C ILE A 620 -2.05 12.55 15.28
N GLY A 621 -1.84 11.52 14.45
CA GLY A 621 -2.93 10.79 13.78
C GLY A 621 -3.84 9.99 14.71
N VAL A 622 -3.33 9.47 15.83
CA VAL A 622 -4.11 8.64 16.76
C VAL A 622 -5.24 9.41 17.48
N PRO A 623 -4.99 10.54 18.18
CA PRO A 623 -6.06 11.34 18.80
C PRO A 623 -7.09 11.86 17.78
N ILE A 624 -6.63 12.18 16.57
CA ILE A 624 -7.46 12.69 15.48
C ILE A 624 -8.44 11.62 14.98
N ASN A 625 -7.97 10.41 14.67
CA ASN A 625 -8.83 9.30 14.27
C ASN A 625 -9.82 8.92 15.38
N TYR A 626 -9.38 8.89 16.65
CA TYR A 626 -10.27 8.68 17.80
C TYR A 626 -11.39 9.74 17.89
N GLY A 627 -11.04 11.00 17.63
CA GLY A 627 -11.99 12.11 17.57
C GLY A 627 -13.09 11.88 16.53
N VAL A 628 -12.74 11.41 15.33
CA VAL A 628 -13.75 11.12 14.30
C VAL A 628 -14.58 9.88 14.61
N VAL A 629 -13.99 8.82 15.20
CA VAL A 629 -14.76 7.66 15.70
C VAL A 629 -15.86 8.13 16.65
N ARG A 630 -15.53 9.00 17.62
CA ARG A 630 -16.52 9.56 18.56
C ARG A 630 -17.50 10.53 17.92
N TRP A 631 -17.05 11.35 16.96
CA TRP A 631 -17.91 12.28 16.24
C TRP A 631 -19.01 11.56 15.45
N VAL A 632 -18.67 10.50 14.72
CA VAL A 632 -19.65 9.71 13.96
C VAL A 632 -20.52 8.85 14.87
N LEU A 633 -19.96 8.17 15.88
CA LEU A 633 -20.78 7.39 16.82
C LEU A 633 -21.80 8.27 17.54
N ASN A 634 -21.44 9.46 18.02
CA ASN A 634 -22.38 10.36 18.69
C ASN A 634 -23.43 10.98 17.76
N LEU A 635 -23.11 11.27 16.49
CA LEU A 635 -24.04 11.93 15.55
C LEU A 635 -24.92 10.97 14.73
N LYS A 636 -24.51 9.72 14.59
CA LYS A 636 -25.15 8.76 13.68
C LYS A 636 -25.44 7.39 14.31
N PHE A 637 -25.40 7.27 15.64
CA PHE A 637 -25.61 6.01 16.37
C PHE A 637 -26.78 5.18 15.82
N ASP A 638 -27.99 5.75 15.81
CA ASP A 638 -29.20 5.00 15.45
C ASP A 638 -29.27 4.59 13.97
N TYR A 639 -28.54 5.29 13.08
CA TYR A 639 -28.40 4.90 11.68
C TYR A 639 -27.35 3.79 11.50
N VAL A 640 -26.21 3.89 12.19
CA VAL A 640 -25.12 2.90 12.11
C VAL A 640 -25.50 1.60 12.82
N SER A 641 -26.28 1.68 13.90
CA SER A 641 -26.86 0.53 14.60
C SER A 641 -28.10 -0.04 13.90
N GLY A 642 -28.59 0.61 12.83
CA GLY A 642 -29.73 0.16 12.04
C GLY A 642 -31.10 0.26 12.73
N LYS A 643 -31.22 1.05 13.82
CA LYS A 643 -32.52 1.37 14.45
C LYS A 643 -33.35 2.29 13.55
N LEU A 644 -32.69 3.20 12.84
CA LEU A 644 -33.26 4.02 11.78
C LEU A 644 -32.69 3.57 10.43
N VAL A 645 -33.56 3.50 9.41
CA VAL A 645 -33.12 3.35 8.02
C VAL A 645 -32.47 4.66 7.59
N ASP A 646 -31.25 4.59 7.03
CA ASP A 646 -30.57 5.75 6.48
C ASP A 646 -31.30 6.22 5.21
N PRO A 647 -31.81 7.47 5.13
CA PRO A 647 -32.53 7.96 3.94
C PRO A 647 -31.64 8.11 2.70
N ALA A 648 -30.32 7.87 2.82
CA ALA A 648 -29.38 7.81 1.69
C ALA A 648 -29.13 6.37 1.17
N ARG A 649 -29.98 5.39 1.47
CA ARG A 649 -29.76 3.96 1.20
C ARG A 649 -31.00 3.21 0.70
#